data_AF-A0A9R1WR79-F1
#
_entry.id   AF-A0A9R1WR79-F1
#
_cell.length_a   1.000
_cell.length_b   1.000
_cell.length_c   1.000
_cell.angle_alpha   90.00
_cell.angle_beta   90.00
_cell.angle_gamma   90.00
#
_symmetry.space_group_name_H-M   'P 1'
#
loop_
_entity.id
_entity.type
_entity.pdbx_description
1 polymer ?
#
loop_
_entity_poly.entity_id
_entity_poly.type
_entity_poly.pdbx_seq_one_letter_code
_entity_poly.pdbx_strand_id
1 'polypeptide(L)'
;MILSPDAMMEPTFEILEFLSLCSSFSNRFPLSPFLRPFQSTSVIYWFAIVTGVSTGHPPSLLRFPALQGLIILLEKIKDQTIFLFLQSSKMTGPIYPEDAIPWVGLYVCVASLVCILAMAADAFQGFRKRKLWFPCRFFTINAASLTLIAIAMKLPVDLNTDMSPSKAISIAFLVAMLGNFLPSVGLMDGKDLLLNMIAFGILMITITVNVWLQYSTIDDLRQYGILRFMQEHIIRLQMFMLICSLPWPFSVALTIPVSRKILQHRYKELHRFTSNHQEINFSYKELKHKVKKYWMMAETSNPQFAVACSPISSAFGVICLSLAFSSVYFFLDSGSYRSNYVFNSRLDSYEKSEYKWSMKLIVIMQTVGTIVGSIAPILRCLTSISHFDLSKKWTKNHLNLFKVEKYWTQTLQLWKHNHVASGIPGRHCKKLLHHIKNMILNFCIALQILVVVICKTICLIPRSFLILFSGCCYFYKSLMRRFKQEPNASDSNLIPDMEEYIGYVLQTEAEAKLSKNMLRNSFNSITRILHESEEKEPRYLMKLLKKSTGFYGVIEFDNDGVPPIHPEEIQNCWSLVAVTLTAIALSLPNTANGQVKGLLSGMSEGLQFVRHIEESLNTNGELVRARKAARHVWADVEVYYRWLQIDLQAHNGETSEEILEWLGDEAAKIVIQFKRSKYRSMDHSVLNSVAASSMYRISQTILLHCTKQENRPTDEELFELISTIIADLLCACFTNLPRVITMKCHEHAIEEREDSIRTAAQLLGRSKKILKILKARQLPDLDMDSMGYIDKWHALPKSQIPNCCFSSARSQLASSSSSESIEITISVAKLHSTLMITNIRNFIPITLEMESAQYISCSELLRIHCRAIELIDHIEPKAAIISSSTTNKVGADKPTDPKPIDLALWNRLDAIIYSTISNELLQTILKPKSSAAQAWATLESIFQHNQNERALYLEHKLVTTKLANFTNCSTYCQTLKMISDQLSNVDALVCNQ
;
A
#
# COMPACT_ATOMS: atom_id res chain seq x y z
N MET A 1 -15.51 9.96 -74.69
CA MET A 1 -14.52 11.06 -74.73
C MET A 1 -13.63 10.87 -73.51
N ILE A 2 -12.35 10.62 -73.76
CA ILE A 2 -11.30 10.25 -72.78
C ILE A 2 -10.71 11.53 -72.15
N LEU A 3 -10.30 11.45 -70.86
CA LEU A 3 -9.37 12.28 -70.04
C LEU A 3 -10.00 12.57 -68.65
N SER A 4 -9.37 12.47 -67.48
CA SER A 4 -8.14 11.85 -66.93
C SER A 4 -8.28 11.88 -65.38
N PRO A 5 -7.71 10.95 -64.59
CA PRO A 5 -7.83 10.92 -63.13
C PRO A 5 -6.57 11.49 -62.44
N ASP A 6 -6.52 12.80 -62.18
CA ASP A 6 -5.38 13.46 -61.47
C ASP A 6 -5.84 14.53 -60.46
N ALA A 7 -6.95 14.31 -59.75
CA ALA A 7 -7.41 15.25 -58.73
C ALA A 7 -7.96 14.54 -57.48
N MET A 8 -7.08 13.87 -56.73
CA MET A 8 -7.32 13.56 -55.32
C MET A 8 -6.11 14.01 -54.50
N MET A 9 -6.26 15.17 -53.88
CA MET A 9 -5.30 15.77 -52.94
C MET A 9 -5.02 14.82 -51.77
N GLU A 10 -3.75 14.77 -51.39
CA GLU A 10 -3.21 14.05 -50.24
C GLU A 10 -3.74 14.57 -48.88
N PRO A 11 -4.12 13.68 -47.93
CA PRO A 11 -4.43 14.05 -46.55
C PRO A 11 -3.19 14.32 -45.67
N THR A 12 -1.98 14.08 -46.18
CA THR A 12 -0.70 14.40 -45.50
C THR A 12 -0.39 15.89 -45.53
N PHE A 13 -0.88 16.62 -46.55
CA PHE A 13 -0.66 18.06 -46.68
C PHE A 13 -1.51 18.88 -45.70
N GLU A 14 -2.75 18.46 -45.41
CA GLU A 14 -3.63 19.15 -44.45
C GLU A 14 -3.16 18.97 -42.98
N ILE A 15 -2.53 17.85 -42.63
CA ILE A 15 -1.96 17.63 -41.29
C ILE A 15 -0.64 18.41 -41.12
N LEU A 16 0.18 18.50 -42.18
CA LEU A 16 1.39 19.34 -42.17
C LEU A 16 1.03 20.83 -42.16
N GLU A 17 0.00 21.25 -42.90
CA GLU A 17 -0.53 22.61 -42.84
C GLU A 17 -1.17 22.90 -41.49
N PHE A 18 -1.93 21.97 -40.88
CA PHE A 18 -2.51 22.16 -39.55
C PHE A 18 -1.44 22.22 -38.46
N LEU A 19 -0.38 21.40 -38.54
CA LEU A 19 0.77 21.43 -37.61
C LEU A 19 1.70 22.62 -37.86
N SER A 20 1.84 23.06 -39.11
CA SER A 20 2.56 24.28 -39.51
C SER A 20 1.78 25.54 -39.08
N LEU A 21 0.45 25.55 -39.22
CA LEU A 21 -0.43 26.58 -38.68
C LEU A 21 -0.31 26.58 -37.16
N CYS A 22 -0.38 25.44 -36.48
CA CYS A 22 -0.22 25.35 -35.03
C CYS A 22 1.17 25.80 -34.55
N SER A 23 2.23 25.48 -35.29
CA SER A 23 3.61 25.94 -35.03
C SER A 23 3.76 27.45 -35.23
N SER A 24 3.21 27.98 -36.32
CA SER A 24 3.21 29.41 -36.67
C SER A 24 2.34 30.25 -35.72
N PHE A 25 1.19 29.72 -35.27
CA PHE A 25 0.32 30.35 -34.25
C PHE A 25 0.93 30.29 -32.84
N SER A 26 1.62 29.19 -32.50
CA SER A 26 2.30 28.96 -31.21
C SER A 26 3.49 29.90 -30.98
N ASN A 27 4.21 30.25 -32.05
CA ASN A 27 5.33 31.19 -31.97
C ASN A 27 4.90 32.66 -31.78
N ARG A 28 3.62 33.02 -32.01
CA ARG A 28 3.11 34.40 -31.82
C ARG A 28 2.26 34.61 -30.57
N PHE A 29 1.74 33.57 -29.91
CA PHE A 29 0.90 33.72 -28.72
C PHE A 29 1.08 32.58 -27.70
N PRO A 30 1.23 32.87 -26.39
CA PRO A 30 1.37 31.82 -25.37
C PRO A 30 0.01 31.15 -25.12
N LEU A 31 -0.19 29.97 -25.70
CA LEU A 31 -1.39 29.13 -25.52
C LEU A 31 -1.22 28.08 -24.40
N SER A 32 -2.37 27.49 -24.03
CA SER A 32 -2.64 26.70 -22.80
C SER A 32 -1.65 25.57 -22.45
N PRO A 33 -1.66 25.05 -21.19
CA PRO A 33 -0.82 23.93 -20.75
C PRO A 33 -0.91 22.64 -21.60
N PHE A 34 -1.96 22.50 -22.42
CA PHE A 34 -2.21 21.37 -23.32
C PHE A 34 -1.27 21.37 -24.54
N LEU A 35 -0.75 22.54 -24.94
CA LEU A 35 0.11 22.69 -26.13
C LEU A 35 1.59 22.90 -25.79
N ARG A 36 1.90 23.15 -24.52
CA ARG A 36 3.27 23.35 -24.03
C ARG A 36 4.24 22.16 -24.29
N PRO A 37 3.80 20.88 -24.33
CA PRO A 37 4.70 19.77 -24.67
C PRO A 37 5.15 19.75 -26.14
N PHE A 38 4.38 20.35 -27.06
CA PHE A 38 4.72 20.40 -28.49
C PHE A 38 5.82 21.43 -28.81
N GLN A 39 6.25 22.23 -27.82
CA GLN A 39 7.37 23.17 -27.94
C GLN A 39 8.73 22.55 -27.59
N SER A 40 8.77 21.30 -27.11
CA SER A 40 10.03 20.63 -26.82
C SER A 40 10.66 20.09 -28.10
N THR A 41 11.88 20.55 -28.42
CA THR A 41 12.74 20.01 -29.49
C THR A 41 12.89 18.49 -29.42
N SER A 42 12.69 17.89 -28.24
CA SER A 42 12.68 16.44 -28.04
C SER A 42 11.50 15.72 -28.73
N VAL A 43 10.32 16.36 -28.84
CA VAL A 43 9.12 15.76 -29.46
C VAL A 43 9.24 15.77 -30.98
N ILE A 44 9.81 16.84 -31.55
CA ILE A 44 10.09 16.95 -32.99
C ILE A 44 11.18 15.94 -33.41
N TYR A 45 12.21 15.75 -32.58
CA TYR A 45 13.26 14.75 -32.83
C TYR A 45 12.76 13.31 -32.65
N TRP A 46 11.86 13.07 -31.70
CA TRP A 46 11.18 11.77 -31.54
C TRP A 46 10.26 11.46 -32.73
N PHE A 47 9.56 12.48 -33.26
CA PHE A 47 8.78 12.36 -34.49
C PHE A 47 9.67 12.04 -35.70
N ALA A 48 10.83 12.70 -35.83
CA ALA A 48 11.82 12.45 -36.90
C ALA A 48 12.41 11.02 -36.86
N ILE A 49 12.67 10.47 -35.67
CA ILE A 49 13.12 9.09 -35.49
C ILE A 49 12.02 8.08 -35.85
N VAL A 50 10.75 8.40 -35.55
CA VAL A 50 9.58 7.54 -35.84
C VAL A 50 9.19 7.60 -37.33
N THR A 51 9.42 8.72 -38.01
CA THR A 51 9.06 8.91 -39.44
C THR A 51 10.23 8.76 -40.42
N GLY A 52 11.46 8.58 -39.94
CA GLY A 52 12.64 8.38 -40.80
C GLY A 52 13.13 9.65 -41.52
N VAL A 53 12.75 10.84 -41.06
CA VAL A 53 13.20 12.11 -41.64
C VAL A 53 14.51 12.55 -40.96
N SER A 54 15.62 12.51 -41.71
CA SER A 54 16.94 12.92 -41.21
C SER A 54 16.98 14.42 -40.90
N THR A 55 17.03 14.80 -39.62
CA THR A 55 17.32 16.17 -39.22
C THR A 55 18.83 16.29 -38.99
N GLY A 56 19.53 16.81 -39.99
CA GLY A 56 20.99 16.91 -40.03
C GLY A 56 21.57 17.94 -39.06
N HIS A 57 21.60 17.64 -37.75
CA HIS A 57 22.54 18.23 -36.78
C HIS A 57 22.59 17.40 -35.49
N PRO A 58 23.78 17.10 -34.93
CA PRO A 58 23.90 16.48 -33.61
C PRO A 58 23.86 17.56 -32.52
N PRO A 59 23.12 17.37 -31.41
CA PRO A 59 23.63 17.97 -30.18
C PRO A 59 23.46 17.14 -28.89
N SER A 60 24.49 17.32 -28.09
CA SER A 60 24.72 17.00 -26.68
C SER A 60 23.57 17.32 -25.72
N LEU A 61 22.98 16.30 -25.08
CA LEU A 61 22.37 16.38 -23.73
C LEU A 61 22.07 14.97 -23.18
N LEU A 62 23.11 14.33 -22.64
CA LEU A 62 23.07 13.06 -21.91
C LEU A 62 22.81 13.29 -20.41
N ARG A 63 21.67 12.84 -19.88
CA ARG A 63 21.44 12.70 -18.43
C ARG A 63 20.53 11.52 -18.06
N PHE A 64 20.80 10.30 -18.54
CA PHE A 64 20.20 9.08 -17.96
C PHE A 64 21.15 7.86 -18.07
N PRO A 65 21.75 7.39 -16.96
CA PRO A 65 22.77 6.32 -16.99
C PRO A 65 22.26 4.96 -17.50
N ALA A 66 20.98 4.65 -17.25
CA ALA A 66 20.37 3.38 -17.68
C ALA A 66 20.05 3.34 -19.19
N LEU A 67 19.64 4.49 -19.76
CA LEU A 67 19.46 4.64 -21.22
C LEU A 67 20.82 4.61 -21.93
N GLN A 68 21.84 5.18 -21.31
CA GLN A 68 23.21 5.18 -21.82
C GLN A 68 23.77 3.76 -21.90
N GLY A 69 23.53 2.90 -20.90
CA GLY A 69 23.92 1.49 -20.97
C GLY A 69 23.24 0.72 -22.10
N LEU A 70 21.94 0.95 -22.34
CA LEU A 70 21.19 0.25 -23.38
C LEU A 70 21.47 0.79 -24.79
N ILE A 71 21.64 2.11 -24.94
CA ILE A 71 22.01 2.74 -26.22
C ILE A 71 23.45 2.40 -26.57
N ILE A 72 24.39 2.41 -25.61
CA ILE A 72 25.77 1.96 -25.83
C ILE A 72 25.81 0.46 -26.12
N LEU A 73 24.95 -0.36 -25.49
CA LEU A 73 24.86 -1.79 -25.80
C LEU A 73 24.27 -2.02 -27.19
N LEU A 74 23.26 -1.25 -27.60
CA LEU A 74 22.66 -1.33 -28.93
C LEU A 74 23.56 -0.74 -30.01
N GLU A 75 24.32 0.32 -29.73
CA GLU A 75 25.37 0.86 -30.61
C GLU A 75 26.57 -0.08 -30.67
N LYS A 76 27.02 -0.68 -29.56
CA LYS A 76 28.05 -1.72 -29.58
C LYS A 76 27.58 -2.95 -30.34
N ILE A 77 26.35 -3.40 -30.13
CA ILE A 77 25.80 -4.53 -30.88
C ILE A 77 25.66 -4.15 -32.34
N LYS A 78 25.20 -2.94 -32.68
CA LYS A 78 25.13 -2.44 -34.06
C LYS A 78 26.51 -2.40 -34.71
N ASP A 79 27.51 -1.82 -34.06
CA ASP A 79 28.87 -1.70 -34.59
C ASP A 79 29.59 -3.06 -34.65
N GLN A 80 29.41 -3.92 -33.65
CA GLN A 80 30.02 -5.24 -33.59
C GLN A 80 29.32 -6.24 -34.53
N THR A 81 28.02 -6.05 -34.81
CA THR A 81 27.27 -6.83 -35.82
C THR A 81 27.55 -6.31 -37.23
N ILE A 82 27.70 -5.00 -37.44
CA ILE A 82 28.18 -4.43 -38.71
C ILE A 82 29.63 -4.88 -38.97
N PHE A 83 30.47 -4.95 -37.94
CA PHE A 83 31.84 -5.44 -38.04
C PHE A 83 31.90 -6.95 -38.32
N LEU A 84 31.08 -7.76 -37.64
CA LEU A 84 30.94 -9.20 -37.94
C LEU A 84 30.28 -9.44 -39.30
N PHE A 85 29.41 -8.54 -39.78
CA PHE A 85 28.81 -8.56 -41.11
C PHE A 85 29.86 -8.27 -42.20
N LEU A 86 30.77 -7.31 -41.97
CA LEU A 86 31.92 -7.02 -42.85
C LEU A 86 32.97 -8.14 -42.83
N GLN A 87 33.05 -8.93 -41.76
CA GLN A 87 34.05 -9.99 -41.61
C GLN A 87 33.54 -11.38 -42.04
N SER A 88 32.24 -11.63 -41.95
CA SER A 88 31.58 -12.89 -42.35
C SER A 88 31.21 -12.91 -43.83
N SER A 89 30.79 -11.78 -44.39
CA SER A 89 30.56 -11.65 -45.82
C SER A 89 31.83 -11.10 -46.48
N LYS A 90 32.44 -11.84 -47.40
CA LYS A 90 33.46 -11.29 -48.33
C LYS A 90 32.81 -10.26 -49.28
N MET A 91 32.13 -9.24 -48.77
CA MET A 91 31.41 -8.24 -49.55
C MET A 91 32.24 -6.95 -49.62
N THR A 92 33.09 -6.90 -50.65
CA THR A 92 33.72 -5.66 -51.13
C THR A 92 32.87 -5.05 -52.24
N GLY A 93 31.63 -4.62 -51.93
CA GLY A 93 30.71 -3.99 -52.88
C GLY A 93 29.61 -3.16 -52.19
N PRO A 94 28.91 -2.25 -52.91
CA PRO A 94 27.90 -1.38 -52.32
C PRO A 94 26.69 -2.18 -51.81
N ILE A 95 26.22 -1.86 -50.59
CA ILE A 95 25.08 -2.51 -49.94
C ILE A 95 23.78 -2.02 -50.59
N TYR A 96 23.02 -2.92 -51.23
CA TYR A 96 21.69 -2.62 -51.75
C TYR A 96 20.63 -2.77 -50.64
N PRO A 97 19.57 -1.92 -50.62
CA PRO A 97 18.54 -1.93 -49.57
C PRO A 97 17.82 -3.28 -49.42
N GLU A 98 17.74 -4.09 -50.46
CA GLU A 98 17.09 -5.42 -50.47
C GLU A 98 17.78 -6.49 -49.59
N ASP A 99 19.05 -6.27 -49.24
CA ASP A 99 19.81 -7.17 -48.36
C ASP A 99 19.74 -6.75 -46.88
N ALA A 100 19.25 -5.54 -46.60
CA ALA A 100 19.15 -4.97 -45.24
C ALA A 100 17.78 -5.23 -44.56
N ILE A 101 16.70 -5.36 -45.33
CA ILE A 101 15.32 -5.52 -44.80
C ILE A 101 15.15 -6.79 -43.94
N PRO A 102 15.74 -7.97 -44.26
CA PRO A 102 15.66 -9.13 -43.38
C PRO A 102 16.28 -8.91 -41.99
N TRP A 103 17.33 -8.08 -41.89
CA TRP A 103 17.94 -7.72 -40.61
C TRP A 103 17.04 -6.80 -39.78
N VAL A 104 16.30 -5.89 -40.44
CA VAL A 104 15.22 -5.14 -39.78
C VAL A 104 14.20 -6.08 -39.16
N GLY A 105 13.81 -7.13 -39.89
CA GLY A 105 12.90 -8.16 -39.37
C GLY A 105 13.48 -8.95 -38.19
N LEU A 106 14.79 -9.17 -38.13
CA LEU A 106 15.44 -9.76 -36.97
C LEU A 106 15.32 -8.86 -35.72
N TYR A 107 15.45 -7.53 -35.86
CA TYR A 107 15.22 -6.60 -34.74
C TYR A 107 13.77 -6.65 -34.25
N VAL A 108 12.78 -6.76 -35.16
CA VAL A 108 11.36 -6.95 -34.80
C VAL A 108 11.16 -8.25 -34.00
N CYS A 109 11.82 -9.33 -34.41
CA CYS A 109 11.80 -10.62 -33.73
C CYS A 109 12.38 -10.52 -32.31
N VAL A 110 13.56 -9.91 -32.15
CA VAL A 110 14.22 -9.72 -30.85
C VAL A 110 13.36 -8.83 -29.93
N ALA A 111 12.84 -7.71 -30.44
CA ALA A 111 11.97 -6.84 -29.66
C ALA A 111 10.69 -7.58 -29.19
N SER A 112 10.09 -8.38 -30.09
CA SER A 112 8.94 -9.22 -29.76
C SER A 112 9.29 -10.23 -28.66
N LEU A 113 10.44 -10.91 -28.75
CA LEU A 113 10.90 -11.85 -27.72
C LEU A 113 11.08 -11.19 -26.34
N VAL A 114 11.69 -9.99 -26.29
CA VAL A 114 11.85 -9.25 -25.03
C VAL A 114 10.49 -8.93 -24.40
N CYS A 115 9.51 -8.49 -25.20
CA CYS A 115 8.14 -8.27 -24.73
C CYS A 115 7.49 -9.56 -24.18
N ILE A 116 7.71 -10.70 -24.84
CA ILE A 116 7.19 -12.00 -24.41
C ILE A 116 7.77 -12.41 -23.06
N LEU A 117 9.08 -12.30 -22.89
CA LEU A 117 9.75 -12.63 -21.63
C LEU A 117 9.27 -11.73 -20.48
N ALA A 118 9.08 -10.44 -20.75
CA ALA A 118 8.56 -9.50 -19.75
C ALA A 118 7.11 -9.85 -19.33
N MET A 119 6.22 -10.15 -20.29
CA MET A 119 4.85 -10.58 -20.00
C MET A 119 4.82 -11.93 -19.25
N ALA A 120 5.67 -12.88 -19.64
CA ALA A 120 5.79 -14.17 -18.97
C ALA A 120 6.28 -14.03 -17.52
N ALA A 121 7.22 -13.12 -17.25
CA ALA A 121 7.72 -12.84 -15.91
C ALA A 121 6.62 -12.26 -14.99
N ASP A 122 5.79 -11.35 -15.51
CA ASP A 122 4.63 -10.83 -14.78
C ASP A 122 3.59 -11.94 -14.50
N ALA A 123 3.30 -12.79 -15.48
CA ALA A 123 2.43 -13.94 -15.31
C ALA A 123 2.96 -14.90 -14.22
N PHE A 124 4.25 -15.27 -14.31
CA PHE A 124 4.89 -16.14 -13.32
C PHE A 124 4.86 -15.55 -11.90
N GLN A 125 5.12 -14.24 -11.78
CA GLN A 125 5.05 -13.55 -10.49
C GLN A 125 3.64 -13.55 -9.90
N GLY A 126 2.61 -13.36 -10.73
CA GLY A 126 1.20 -13.45 -10.32
C GLY A 126 0.84 -14.82 -9.75
N PHE A 127 1.24 -15.90 -10.43
CA PHE A 127 1.05 -17.27 -9.93
C PHE A 127 1.81 -17.53 -8.63
N ARG A 128 3.09 -17.15 -8.55
CA ARG A 128 3.92 -17.34 -7.36
C ARG A 128 3.34 -16.62 -6.14
N LYS A 129 2.81 -15.41 -6.33
CA LYS A 129 2.16 -14.61 -5.27
C LYS A 129 0.69 -15.01 -5.04
N ARG A 130 0.14 -15.97 -5.80
CA ARG A 130 -1.29 -16.34 -5.82
C ARG A 130 -2.23 -15.15 -6.05
N LYS A 131 -1.75 -14.13 -6.76
CA LYS A 131 -2.54 -12.96 -7.17
C LYS A 131 -3.14 -13.23 -8.56
N LEU A 132 -4.36 -13.74 -8.58
CA LEU A 132 -5.07 -14.12 -9.81
C LEU A 132 -5.44 -12.92 -10.71
N TRP A 133 -5.28 -11.69 -10.22
CA TRP A 133 -5.44 -10.46 -11.01
C TRP A 133 -4.13 -10.01 -11.69
N PHE A 134 -3.03 -10.74 -11.49
CA PHE A 134 -1.72 -10.55 -12.14
C PHE A 134 -1.21 -9.10 -12.14
N PRO A 135 -0.57 -8.64 -11.04
CA PRO A 135 0.07 -7.33 -11.02
C PRO A 135 1.13 -7.25 -12.13
N CYS A 136 1.29 -6.06 -12.71
CA CYS A 136 2.31 -5.80 -13.72
C CYS A 136 3.46 -5.02 -13.08
N ARG A 137 4.68 -5.56 -13.14
CA ARG A 137 5.91 -4.95 -12.60
C ARG A 137 7.06 -4.98 -13.59
N PHE A 138 7.12 -5.98 -14.47
CA PHE A 138 8.16 -6.12 -15.47
C PHE A 138 7.80 -5.43 -16.80
N PHE A 139 6.57 -5.62 -17.30
CA PHE A 139 6.11 -5.03 -18.56
C PHE A 139 5.36 -3.70 -18.36
N THR A 140 6.03 -2.73 -17.73
CA THR A 140 5.44 -1.44 -17.34
C THR A 140 5.48 -0.39 -18.46
N ILE A 141 4.52 0.56 -18.45
CA ILE A 141 4.56 1.74 -19.33
C ILE A 141 5.78 2.59 -19.01
N ASN A 142 6.77 2.58 -19.89
CA ASN A 142 7.88 3.51 -19.83
C ASN A 142 8.45 3.71 -21.23
N ALA A 143 9.41 4.63 -21.36
CA ALA A 143 10.03 4.92 -22.65
C ALA A 143 10.64 3.68 -23.32
N ALA A 144 11.22 2.74 -22.55
CA ALA A 144 11.82 1.53 -23.08
C ALA A 144 10.78 0.56 -23.63
N SER A 145 9.69 0.30 -22.87
CA SER A 145 8.60 -0.58 -23.32
C SER A 145 7.89 -0.01 -24.55
N LEU A 146 7.67 1.30 -24.61
CA LEU A 146 7.05 1.97 -25.75
C LEU A 146 7.91 1.87 -27.00
N THR A 147 9.24 1.98 -26.85
CA THR A 147 10.20 1.80 -27.95
C THR A 147 10.19 0.35 -28.44
N LEU A 148 10.18 -0.63 -27.53
CA LEU A 148 10.08 -2.05 -27.90
C LEU A 148 8.78 -2.37 -28.63
N ILE A 149 7.65 -1.80 -28.20
CA ILE A 149 6.36 -1.93 -28.89
C ILE A 149 6.44 -1.31 -30.28
N ALA A 150 7.00 -0.09 -30.42
CA ALA A 150 7.15 0.57 -31.72
C ALA A 150 7.99 -0.27 -32.69
N ILE A 151 9.11 -0.84 -32.22
CA ILE A 151 9.95 -1.74 -33.04
C ILE A 151 9.19 -3.01 -33.40
N ALA A 152 8.50 -3.65 -32.44
CA ALA A 152 7.72 -4.86 -32.68
C ALA A 152 6.55 -4.62 -33.66
N MET A 153 6.03 -3.39 -33.72
CA MET A 153 4.91 -2.97 -34.56
C MET A 153 5.33 -2.37 -35.90
N LYS A 154 6.60 -2.49 -36.30
CA LYS A 154 7.07 -1.99 -37.60
C LYS A 154 6.32 -2.61 -38.79
N LEU A 155 5.99 -3.91 -38.71
CA LEU A 155 5.29 -4.64 -39.76
C LEU A 155 3.85 -4.14 -40.02
N PRO A 156 2.96 -3.97 -39.02
CA PRO A 156 1.62 -3.43 -39.26
C PRO A 156 1.60 -1.93 -39.63
N VAL A 157 2.65 -1.17 -39.30
CA VAL A 157 2.77 0.26 -39.64
C VAL A 157 3.17 0.47 -41.11
N ASP A 158 3.78 -0.54 -41.75
CA ASP A 158 4.27 -0.49 -43.12
C ASP A 158 3.12 -0.44 -44.15
N LEU A 159 2.93 0.71 -44.81
CA LEU A 159 1.85 0.97 -45.76
C LEU A 159 2.07 0.39 -47.15
N ASN A 160 3.28 -0.09 -47.48
CA ASN A 160 3.64 -0.49 -48.84
C ASN A 160 3.08 -1.86 -49.27
N THR A 161 2.40 -2.57 -48.37
CA THR A 161 1.89 -3.92 -48.60
C THR A 161 0.43 -4.05 -48.14
N ASP A 162 -0.37 -4.80 -48.88
CA ASP A 162 -1.76 -5.10 -48.50
C ASP A 162 -1.86 -5.83 -47.15
N MET A 163 -3.07 -5.87 -46.59
CA MET A 163 -3.33 -6.50 -45.30
C MET A 163 -3.11 -8.02 -45.36
N SER A 164 -1.90 -8.45 -44.99
CA SER A 164 -1.47 -9.84 -45.00
C SER A 164 -1.77 -10.55 -43.66
N PRO A 165 -1.89 -11.90 -43.66
CA PRO A 165 -2.11 -12.67 -42.43
C PRO A 165 -1.05 -12.42 -41.33
N SER A 166 0.19 -12.14 -41.73
CA SER A 166 1.29 -11.77 -40.83
C SER A 166 1.04 -10.44 -40.09
N LYS A 167 0.51 -9.41 -40.78
CA LYS A 167 0.13 -8.13 -40.15
C LYS A 167 -1.01 -8.32 -39.14
N ALA A 168 -1.99 -9.17 -39.45
CA ALA A 168 -3.07 -9.51 -38.53
C ALA A 168 -2.53 -10.18 -37.24
N ILE A 169 -1.53 -11.06 -37.36
CA ILE A 169 -0.84 -11.68 -36.22
C ILE A 169 -0.08 -10.63 -35.39
N SER A 170 0.58 -9.66 -36.02
CA SER A 170 1.24 -8.56 -35.30
C SER A 170 0.25 -7.68 -34.53
N ILE A 171 -0.93 -7.41 -35.09
CA ILE A 171 -1.99 -6.65 -34.41
C ILE A 171 -2.59 -7.45 -33.26
N ALA A 172 -2.80 -8.76 -33.44
CA ALA A 172 -3.21 -9.65 -32.35
C ALA A 172 -2.19 -9.64 -31.20
N PHE A 173 -0.89 -9.68 -31.52
CA PHE A 173 0.18 -9.55 -30.54
C PHE A 173 0.17 -8.19 -29.82
N LEU A 174 -0.09 -7.10 -30.54
CA LEU A 174 -0.26 -5.77 -29.95
C LEU A 174 -1.39 -5.75 -28.92
N VAL A 175 -2.57 -6.27 -29.28
CA VAL A 175 -3.73 -6.31 -28.38
C VAL A 175 -3.43 -7.15 -27.13
N ALA A 176 -2.73 -8.27 -27.28
CA ALA A 176 -2.25 -9.06 -26.14
C ALA A 176 -1.28 -8.26 -25.25
N MET A 177 -0.35 -7.50 -25.83
CA MET A 177 0.54 -6.59 -25.07
C MET A 177 -0.26 -5.52 -24.32
N LEU A 178 -1.24 -4.87 -24.96
CA LEU A 178 -2.08 -3.84 -24.33
C LEU A 178 -2.86 -4.38 -23.12
N GLY A 179 -3.41 -5.59 -23.23
CA GLY A 179 -4.08 -6.25 -22.11
C GLY A 179 -3.16 -6.52 -20.91
N ASN A 180 -1.88 -6.80 -21.15
CA ASN A 180 -0.89 -6.99 -20.09
C ASN A 180 -0.40 -5.69 -19.46
N PHE A 181 -0.31 -4.65 -20.27
CA PHE A 181 0.17 -3.33 -19.90
C PHE A 181 -0.79 -2.57 -18.99
N LEU A 182 -2.09 -2.83 -19.11
CA LEU A 182 -3.16 -2.04 -18.48
C LEU A 182 -2.99 -1.85 -16.96
N PRO A 183 -2.66 -2.88 -16.15
CA PRO A 183 -2.47 -2.68 -14.70
C PRO A 183 -1.27 -1.79 -14.36
N SER A 184 -0.25 -1.69 -15.23
CA SER A 184 0.94 -0.88 -14.96
C SER A 184 0.67 0.62 -14.94
N VAL A 185 -0.38 1.07 -15.64
CA VAL A 185 -0.87 2.45 -15.58
C VAL A 185 -1.18 2.84 -14.12
N GLY A 186 -1.65 1.88 -13.32
CA GLY A 186 -1.95 2.06 -11.90
C GLY A 186 -0.74 2.31 -11.01
N LEU A 187 0.50 2.12 -11.48
CA LEU A 187 1.73 2.40 -10.73
C LEU A 187 2.23 3.84 -10.87
N MET A 188 1.85 4.52 -11.94
CA MET A 188 2.56 5.72 -12.37
C MET A 188 2.16 6.94 -11.53
N ASP A 189 3.14 7.75 -11.13
CA ASP A 189 2.85 9.07 -10.54
C ASP A 189 2.17 9.99 -11.56
N GLY A 190 1.42 11.00 -11.12
CA GLY A 190 0.60 11.85 -11.99
C GLY A 190 1.37 12.54 -13.12
N LYS A 191 2.64 12.91 -12.91
CA LYS A 191 3.48 13.51 -13.95
C LYS A 191 3.98 12.48 -14.96
N ASP A 192 4.51 11.36 -14.47
CA ASP A 192 5.02 10.28 -15.31
C ASP A 192 3.89 9.60 -16.09
N LEU A 193 2.72 9.47 -15.48
CA LEU A 193 1.50 8.98 -16.12
C LEU A 193 1.15 9.83 -17.34
N LEU A 194 1.17 11.16 -17.21
CA LEU A 194 0.79 12.07 -18.29
C LEU A 194 1.78 12.01 -19.46
N LEU A 195 3.09 12.05 -19.18
CA LEU A 195 4.11 11.99 -20.23
C LEU A 195 4.09 10.66 -20.99
N ASN A 196 4.04 9.55 -20.25
CA ASN A 196 4.00 8.23 -20.86
C ASN A 196 2.68 7.97 -21.60
N MET A 197 1.55 8.52 -21.11
CA MET A 197 0.27 8.47 -21.80
C MET A 197 0.28 9.27 -23.11
N ILE A 198 0.96 10.43 -23.19
CA ILE A 198 1.08 11.18 -24.45
C ILE A 198 1.89 10.39 -25.48
N ALA A 199 3.04 9.85 -25.08
CA ALA A 199 3.89 9.06 -25.97
C ALA A 199 3.17 7.80 -26.48
N PHE A 200 2.50 7.09 -25.56
CA PHE A 200 1.62 5.98 -25.90
C PHE A 200 0.46 6.44 -26.82
N GLY A 201 -0.11 7.62 -26.58
CA GLY A 201 -1.05 8.38 -27.42
C GLY A 201 -0.69 8.36 -28.88
N ILE A 202 0.45 8.98 -29.15
CA ILE A 202 0.96 9.18 -30.50
C ILE A 202 1.20 7.84 -31.18
N LEU A 203 1.82 6.88 -30.46
CA LEU A 203 2.08 5.54 -31.00
C LEU A 203 0.79 4.81 -31.39
N MET A 204 -0.21 4.80 -30.51
CA MET A 204 -1.47 4.11 -30.76
C MET A 204 -2.29 4.77 -31.87
N ILE A 205 -2.32 6.11 -31.95
CA ILE A 205 -2.99 6.82 -33.04
C ILE A 205 -2.34 6.47 -34.37
N THR A 206 -1.01 6.51 -34.44
CA THR A 206 -0.25 6.16 -35.66
C THR A 206 -0.56 4.75 -36.14
N ILE A 207 -0.50 3.77 -35.24
CA ILE A 207 -0.83 2.37 -35.57
C ILE A 207 -2.30 2.25 -36.00
N THR A 208 -3.23 2.88 -35.27
CA THR A 208 -4.67 2.77 -35.57
C THR A 208 -5.02 3.36 -36.93
N VAL A 209 -4.48 4.54 -37.26
CA VAL A 209 -4.73 5.19 -38.55
C VAL A 209 -4.15 4.37 -39.70
N ASN A 210 -2.91 3.89 -39.58
CA ASN A 210 -2.28 3.09 -40.64
C ASN A 210 -3.01 1.77 -40.87
N VAL A 211 -3.40 1.09 -39.79
CA VAL A 211 -4.16 -0.16 -39.87
C VAL A 211 -5.57 0.08 -40.41
N TRP A 212 -6.21 1.20 -40.06
CA TRP A 212 -7.53 1.57 -40.57
C TRP A 212 -7.50 1.84 -42.07
N LEU A 213 -6.51 2.60 -42.55
CA LEU A 213 -6.30 2.86 -43.98
C LEU A 213 -6.13 1.54 -44.75
N GLN A 214 -5.24 0.65 -44.29
CA GLN A 214 -5.04 -0.67 -44.90
C GLN A 214 -6.28 -1.56 -44.84
N TYR A 215 -7.09 -1.46 -43.78
CA TYR A 215 -8.34 -2.21 -43.66
C TYR A 215 -9.39 -1.73 -44.67
N SER A 216 -9.44 -0.41 -44.92
CA SER A 216 -10.39 0.20 -45.85
C SER A 216 -10.07 -0.05 -47.33
N THR A 217 -8.82 -0.37 -47.67
CA THR A 217 -8.39 -0.71 -49.03
C THR A 217 -8.64 -2.18 -49.41
N ILE A 218 -9.13 -3.01 -48.48
CA ILE A 218 -9.56 -4.40 -48.77
C ILE A 218 -10.92 -4.35 -49.45
N ASP A 219 -10.94 -3.92 -50.72
CA ASP A 219 -12.14 -3.85 -51.53
C ASP A 219 -11.92 -4.68 -52.80
N ASP A 220 -11.90 -6.02 -52.69
CA ASP A 220 -12.34 -6.88 -53.80
C ASP A 220 -12.63 -8.35 -53.42
N LEU A 221 -13.48 -8.95 -54.27
CA LEU A 221 -13.76 -10.38 -54.51
C LEU A 221 -14.93 -11.04 -53.77
N ARG A 222 -16.11 -10.57 -54.18
CA ARG A 222 -17.42 -11.22 -54.14
C ARG A 222 -17.44 -12.54 -54.94
N GLN A 223 -16.81 -13.63 -54.49
CA GLN A 223 -17.05 -14.92 -55.15
C GLN A 223 -16.71 -16.23 -54.41
N TYR A 224 -17.21 -16.53 -53.20
CA TYR A 224 -17.18 -17.93 -52.69
C TYR A 224 -18.36 -18.29 -51.76
N GLY A 225 -18.70 -19.59 -51.72
CA GLY A 225 -19.90 -20.15 -51.09
C GLY A 225 -20.07 -19.95 -49.57
N ILE A 226 -21.27 -20.28 -49.08
CA ILE A 226 -21.84 -19.90 -47.77
C ILE A 226 -20.92 -20.18 -46.57
N LEU A 227 -20.20 -21.31 -46.53
CA LEU A 227 -19.34 -21.67 -45.38
C LEU A 227 -18.06 -20.83 -45.32
N ARG A 228 -17.47 -20.49 -46.48
CA ARG A 228 -16.26 -19.66 -46.59
C ARG A 228 -16.61 -18.18 -46.36
N PHE A 229 -17.79 -17.76 -46.82
CA PHE A 229 -18.37 -16.45 -46.56
C PHE A 229 -18.53 -16.16 -45.05
N MET A 230 -19.06 -17.11 -44.27
CA MET A 230 -19.20 -16.95 -42.83
C MET A 230 -17.84 -16.82 -42.13
N GLN A 231 -16.83 -17.60 -42.56
CA GLN A 231 -15.48 -17.53 -42.00
C GLN A 231 -14.78 -16.20 -42.30
N GLU A 232 -14.91 -15.67 -43.51
CA GLU A 232 -14.35 -14.36 -43.91
C GLU A 232 -15.02 -13.19 -43.18
N HIS A 233 -16.34 -13.23 -42.99
CA HIS A 233 -17.06 -12.22 -42.20
C HIS A 233 -16.69 -12.26 -40.72
N ILE A 234 -16.49 -13.45 -40.14
CA ILE A 234 -16.01 -13.59 -38.76
C ILE A 234 -14.60 -13.00 -38.61
N ILE A 235 -13.69 -13.25 -39.55
CA ILE A 235 -12.33 -12.70 -39.54
C ILE A 235 -12.36 -11.16 -39.68
N ARG A 236 -13.15 -10.61 -40.60
CA ARG A 236 -13.32 -9.16 -40.75
C ARG A 236 -13.88 -8.50 -39.49
N LEU A 237 -14.91 -9.10 -38.89
CA LEU A 237 -15.48 -8.63 -37.63
C LEU A 237 -14.44 -8.70 -36.49
N GLN A 238 -13.65 -9.77 -36.42
CA GLN A 238 -12.58 -9.92 -35.44
C GLN A 238 -11.51 -8.83 -35.61
N MET A 239 -11.08 -8.54 -36.84
CA MET A 239 -10.12 -7.46 -37.12
C MET A 239 -10.66 -6.08 -36.77
N PHE A 240 -11.93 -5.80 -37.10
CA PHE A 240 -12.59 -4.55 -36.70
C PHE A 240 -12.63 -4.38 -35.17
N MET A 241 -12.94 -5.46 -34.43
CA MET A 241 -12.92 -5.43 -32.96
C MET A 241 -11.52 -5.19 -32.39
N LEU A 242 -10.47 -5.71 -33.02
CA LEU A 242 -9.08 -5.47 -32.61
C LEU A 242 -8.70 -4.01 -32.78
N ILE A 243 -9.02 -3.40 -33.93
CA ILE A 243 -8.73 -1.99 -34.22
C ILE A 243 -9.46 -1.07 -33.23
N CYS A 244 -10.75 -1.33 -32.99
CA CYS A 244 -11.56 -0.57 -32.04
C CYS A 244 -11.07 -0.69 -30.58
N SER A 245 -10.32 -1.74 -30.24
CA SER A 245 -9.78 -1.96 -28.88
C SER A 245 -8.50 -1.17 -28.59
N LEU A 246 -7.77 -0.73 -29.62
CA LEU A 246 -6.49 -0.04 -29.50
C LEU A 246 -6.56 1.24 -28.63
N PRO A 247 -7.63 2.07 -28.71
CA PRO A 247 -7.72 3.28 -27.88
C PRO A 247 -8.17 3.05 -26.43
N TRP A 248 -8.58 1.84 -26.05
CA TRP A 248 -9.15 1.59 -24.72
C TRP A 248 -8.21 1.87 -23.52
N PRO A 249 -6.89 1.68 -23.60
CA PRO A 249 -6.01 2.00 -22.48
C PRO A 249 -6.00 3.50 -22.12
N PHE A 250 -6.29 4.42 -23.06
CA PHE A 250 -6.48 5.85 -22.75
C PHE A 250 -7.66 6.08 -21.83
N SER A 251 -8.74 5.34 -22.05
CA SER A 251 -9.94 5.42 -21.23
C SER A 251 -9.64 5.09 -19.77
N VAL A 252 -8.82 4.06 -19.52
CA VAL A 252 -8.34 3.72 -18.17
C VAL A 252 -7.41 4.79 -17.61
N ALA A 253 -6.43 5.23 -18.39
CA ALA A 253 -5.43 6.21 -17.94
C ALA A 253 -6.06 7.53 -17.47
N LEU A 254 -7.13 8.00 -18.15
CA LEU A 254 -7.87 9.20 -17.75
C LEU A 254 -8.57 9.07 -16.39
N THR A 255 -8.88 7.86 -15.94
CA THR A 255 -9.63 7.63 -14.69
C THR A 255 -8.75 7.40 -13.46
N ILE A 256 -7.50 7.00 -13.65
CA ILE A 256 -6.59 6.64 -12.56
C ILE A 256 -6.33 7.77 -11.56
N PRO A 257 -6.14 9.04 -11.97
CA PRO A 257 -5.94 10.13 -11.01
C PRO A 257 -7.14 10.32 -10.07
N VAL A 258 -8.36 10.13 -10.57
CA VAL A 258 -9.59 10.26 -9.76
C VAL A 258 -9.78 9.02 -8.88
N SER A 259 -9.58 7.81 -9.42
CA SER A 259 -9.70 6.58 -8.63
C SER A 259 -8.68 6.55 -7.48
N ARG A 260 -7.43 6.99 -7.72
CA ARG A 260 -6.42 7.19 -6.67
C ARG A 260 -6.90 8.12 -5.57
N LYS A 261 -7.47 9.28 -5.92
CA LYS A 261 -8.02 10.23 -4.93
C LYS A 261 -9.17 9.63 -4.11
N ILE A 262 -10.11 8.93 -4.76
CA ILE A 262 -11.24 8.28 -4.08
C ILE A 262 -10.75 7.20 -3.12
N LEU A 263 -9.84 6.33 -3.57
CA LEU A 263 -9.25 5.27 -2.76
C LEU A 263 -8.45 5.82 -1.58
N GLN A 264 -7.66 6.89 -1.78
CA GLN A 264 -6.95 7.57 -0.70
C GLN A 264 -7.90 8.19 0.32
N HIS A 265 -8.98 8.85 -0.14
CA HIS A 265 -9.96 9.45 0.76
C HIS A 265 -10.62 8.40 1.65
N ARG A 266 -11.16 7.33 1.04
CA ARG A 266 -11.79 6.24 1.78
C ARG A 266 -10.80 5.52 2.71
N TYR A 267 -9.54 5.37 2.28
CA TYR A 267 -8.51 4.81 3.15
C TYR A 267 -8.29 5.69 4.39
N LYS A 268 -8.19 7.02 4.22
CA LYS A 268 -8.02 7.96 5.35
C LYS A 268 -9.21 7.92 6.31
N GLU A 269 -10.42 7.83 5.77
CA GLU A 269 -11.65 7.72 6.53
C GLU A 269 -11.66 6.44 7.39
N LEU A 270 -11.41 5.29 6.76
CA LEU A 270 -11.36 4.00 7.45
C LEU A 270 -10.20 3.90 8.44
N HIS A 271 -9.04 4.47 8.08
CA HIS A 271 -7.86 4.56 8.95
C HIS A 271 -8.17 5.36 10.22
N ARG A 272 -8.86 6.51 10.09
CA ARG A 272 -9.28 7.34 11.23
C ARG A 272 -10.21 6.56 12.18
N PHE A 273 -11.11 5.73 11.65
CA PHE A 273 -11.96 4.85 12.49
C PHE A 273 -11.18 3.74 13.19
N THR A 274 -10.09 3.24 12.60
CA THR A 274 -9.26 2.19 13.20
C THR A 274 -8.18 2.67 14.17
N SER A 275 -7.86 3.96 14.15
CA SER A 275 -6.80 4.55 14.97
C SER A 275 -7.34 4.92 16.36
N ASN A 276 -7.52 3.93 17.24
CA ASN A 276 -7.71 4.20 18.67
C ASN A 276 -6.38 4.64 19.33
N HIS A 277 -6.46 5.39 20.44
CA HIS A 277 -5.32 5.91 21.20
C HIS A 277 -4.23 4.85 21.38
N GLN A 278 -2.99 5.26 21.10
CA GLN A 278 -1.84 4.39 20.86
C GLN A 278 -1.24 3.95 22.20
N GLU A 279 -1.89 3.01 22.91
CA GLU A 279 -1.29 2.35 24.06
C GLU A 279 -0.31 1.24 23.63
N ILE A 280 0.79 1.08 24.36
CA ILE A 280 1.73 -0.04 24.13
C ILE A 280 1.02 -1.34 24.46
N ASN A 281 0.62 -2.06 23.41
CA ASN A 281 -0.01 -3.35 23.56
C ASN A 281 0.87 -4.46 23.00
N PHE A 282 1.50 -5.23 23.89
CA PHE A 282 2.30 -6.41 23.54
C PHE A 282 1.46 -7.64 23.16
N SER A 283 0.13 -7.52 23.06
CA SER A 283 -0.74 -8.61 22.64
C SER A 283 -0.51 -8.96 21.17
N TYR A 284 0.16 -10.09 20.94
CA TYR A 284 0.33 -10.66 19.60
C TYR A 284 -1.00 -10.83 18.85
N LYS A 285 -2.06 -11.27 19.55
CA LYS A 285 -3.39 -11.50 18.96
C LYS A 285 -3.97 -10.20 18.39
N GLU A 286 -3.82 -9.10 19.12
CA GLU A 286 -4.34 -7.80 18.71
C GLU A 286 -3.51 -7.18 17.58
N LEU A 287 -2.18 -7.24 17.66
CA LEU A 287 -1.30 -6.80 16.58
C LEU A 287 -1.56 -7.60 15.29
N LYS A 288 -1.75 -8.92 15.40
CA LYS A 288 -2.09 -9.80 14.27
C LYS A 288 -3.40 -9.38 13.62
N HIS A 289 -4.38 -9.02 14.44
CA HIS A 289 -5.67 -8.53 13.99
C HIS A 289 -5.55 -7.16 13.27
N LYS A 290 -4.80 -6.21 13.84
CA LYS A 290 -4.50 -4.91 13.23
C LYS A 290 -3.79 -5.06 11.88
N VAL A 291 -2.72 -5.87 11.81
CA VAL A 291 -1.99 -6.15 10.56
C VAL A 291 -2.91 -6.73 9.50
N LYS A 292 -3.80 -7.67 9.87
CA LYS A 292 -4.79 -8.23 8.95
C LYS A 292 -5.78 -7.17 8.45
N LYS A 293 -6.30 -6.29 9.32
CA LYS A 293 -7.18 -5.17 8.91
C LYS A 293 -6.49 -4.27 7.90
N TYR A 294 -5.28 -3.79 8.22
CA TYR A 294 -4.52 -2.92 7.34
C TYR A 294 -4.11 -3.60 6.03
N TRP A 295 -3.82 -4.90 6.05
CA TRP A 295 -3.58 -5.68 4.83
C TRP A 295 -4.79 -5.66 3.89
N MET A 296 -5.99 -5.92 4.44
CA MET A 296 -7.22 -5.87 3.64
C MET A 296 -7.45 -4.49 3.03
N MET A 297 -7.20 -3.41 3.79
CA MET A 297 -7.28 -2.05 3.28
C MET A 297 -6.23 -1.78 2.19
N ALA A 298 -4.99 -2.21 2.39
CA ALA A 298 -3.90 -1.92 1.46
C ALA A 298 -4.03 -2.68 0.13
N GLU A 299 -4.38 -3.96 0.17
CA GLU A 299 -4.54 -4.76 -1.04
C GLU A 299 -5.70 -4.25 -1.90
N THR A 300 -6.79 -3.81 -1.27
CA THR A 300 -7.98 -3.31 -1.95
C THR A 300 -7.86 -1.84 -2.40
N SER A 301 -6.97 -1.07 -1.77
CA SER A 301 -6.65 0.32 -2.18
C SER A 301 -5.58 0.44 -3.25
N ASN A 302 -5.01 -0.67 -3.74
CA ASN A 302 -4.00 -0.63 -4.79
C ASN A 302 -4.65 -0.20 -6.14
N PRO A 303 -4.18 0.89 -6.79
CA PRO A 303 -4.76 1.34 -8.05
C PRO A 303 -4.58 0.32 -9.18
N GLN A 304 -3.52 -0.50 -9.16
CA GLN A 304 -3.39 -1.60 -10.12
C GLN A 304 -4.53 -2.61 -9.99
N PHE A 305 -4.95 -2.90 -8.76
CA PHE A 305 -6.05 -3.82 -8.50
C PHE A 305 -7.37 -3.26 -9.04
N ALA A 306 -7.63 -1.98 -8.81
CA ALA A 306 -8.80 -1.29 -9.36
C ALA A 306 -8.81 -1.32 -10.90
N VAL A 307 -7.65 -1.13 -11.54
CA VAL A 307 -7.52 -1.23 -13.01
C VAL A 307 -7.69 -2.67 -13.49
N ALA A 308 -7.08 -3.65 -12.83
CA ALA A 308 -7.17 -5.06 -13.21
C ALA A 308 -8.61 -5.59 -13.11
N CYS A 309 -9.39 -5.09 -12.15
CA CYS A 309 -10.80 -5.43 -11.95
C CYS A 309 -11.76 -4.59 -12.82
N SER A 310 -11.27 -3.62 -13.60
CA SER A 310 -12.10 -2.74 -14.42
C SER A 310 -12.79 -3.48 -15.59
N PRO A 311 -13.94 -2.99 -16.09
CA PRO A 311 -14.60 -3.58 -17.25
C PRO A 311 -13.72 -3.63 -18.50
N ILE A 312 -12.81 -2.67 -18.66
CA ILE A 312 -11.90 -2.59 -19.82
C ILE A 312 -10.86 -3.71 -19.76
N SER A 313 -10.24 -3.93 -18.59
CA SER A 313 -9.31 -5.05 -18.36
C SER A 313 -9.97 -6.40 -18.64
N SER A 314 -11.21 -6.58 -18.18
CA SER A 314 -11.99 -7.79 -18.42
C SER A 314 -12.36 -7.98 -19.89
N ALA A 315 -12.72 -6.91 -20.60
CA ALA A 315 -12.99 -6.96 -22.04
C ALA A 315 -11.76 -7.36 -22.84
N PHE A 316 -10.57 -6.83 -22.50
CA PHE A 316 -9.31 -7.31 -23.07
C PHE A 316 -9.09 -8.80 -22.83
N GLY A 317 -9.46 -9.33 -21.66
CA GLY A 317 -9.38 -10.76 -21.40
C GLY A 317 -10.29 -11.62 -22.28
N VAL A 318 -11.48 -11.14 -22.64
CA VAL A 318 -12.37 -11.81 -23.60
C VAL A 318 -11.79 -11.81 -25.01
N ILE A 319 -11.24 -10.66 -25.44
CA ILE A 319 -10.57 -10.56 -26.75
C ILE A 319 -9.32 -11.45 -26.77
N CYS A 320 -8.52 -11.45 -25.71
CA CYS A 320 -7.35 -12.30 -25.59
C CYS A 320 -7.69 -13.79 -25.61
N LEU A 321 -8.86 -14.19 -25.08
CA LEU A 321 -9.35 -15.57 -25.14
C LEU A 321 -9.62 -15.99 -26.59
N SER A 322 -10.31 -15.15 -27.38
CA SER A 322 -10.56 -15.45 -28.80
C SER A 322 -9.26 -15.47 -29.60
N LEU A 323 -8.35 -14.51 -29.36
CA LEU A 323 -7.03 -14.46 -29.99
C LEU A 323 -6.17 -15.70 -29.68
N ALA A 324 -6.16 -16.15 -28.42
CA ALA A 324 -5.43 -17.35 -28.02
C ALA A 324 -5.97 -18.60 -28.73
N PHE A 325 -7.31 -18.73 -28.81
CA PHE A 325 -7.94 -19.83 -29.53
C PHE A 325 -7.60 -19.81 -31.03
N SER A 326 -7.68 -18.65 -31.69
CA SER A 326 -7.27 -18.49 -33.09
C SER A 326 -5.78 -18.83 -33.31
N SER A 327 -4.91 -18.41 -32.38
CA SER A 327 -3.46 -18.67 -32.45
C SER A 327 -3.12 -20.15 -32.25
N VAL A 328 -3.78 -20.82 -31.32
CA VAL A 328 -3.63 -22.28 -31.10
C VAL A 328 -4.15 -23.07 -32.30
N TYR A 329 -5.29 -22.68 -32.87
CA TYR A 329 -5.81 -23.29 -34.09
C TYR A 329 -4.82 -23.16 -35.26
N PHE A 330 -4.22 -21.98 -35.45
CA PHE A 330 -3.18 -21.77 -36.46
C PHE A 330 -1.97 -22.70 -36.28
N PHE A 331 -1.52 -22.92 -35.04
CA PHE A 331 -0.44 -23.88 -34.75
C PHE A 331 -0.85 -25.34 -34.92
N LEU A 332 -2.05 -25.74 -34.49
CA LEU A 332 -2.52 -27.13 -34.62
C LEU A 332 -2.78 -27.50 -36.07
N ASP A 333 -3.29 -26.58 -36.88
CA ASP A 333 -3.43 -26.75 -38.32
C ASP A 333 -2.05 -27.07 -38.94
N SER A 334 -1.00 -26.33 -38.56
CA SER A 334 0.36 -26.57 -39.08
C SER A 334 0.95 -27.97 -38.81
N GLY A 335 0.46 -28.70 -37.79
CA GLY A 335 1.00 -30.00 -37.38
C GLY A 335 0.35 -31.24 -38.03
N SER A 336 -0.74 -31.08 -38.81
CA SER A 336 -1.44 -32.19 -39.45
C SER A 336 -0.77 -32.62 -40.76
N TYR A 337 -0.62 -33.92 -41.03
CA TYR A 337 0.05 -34.47 -42.24
C TYR A 337 -0.53 -33.94 -43.57
N ARG A 338 -1.83 -33.63 -43.64
CA ARG A 338 -2.49 -33.04 -44.83
C ARG A 338 -2.31 -31.52 -44.93
N SER A 339 -1.95 -30.87 -43.83
CA SER A 339 -1.77 -29.42 -43.71
C SER A 339 -0.30 -29.00 -43.78
N ASN A 340 0.65 -29.92 -43.60
CA ASN A 340 2.09 -29.64 -43.77
C ASN A 340 2.41 -29.06 -45.18
N TYR A 341 1.67 -29.47 -46.22
CA TYR A 341 1.73 -28.88 -47.56
C TYR A 341 1.13 -27.46 -47.63
N VAL A 342 0.04 -27.17 -46.90
CA VAL A 342 -0.62 -25.85 -46.87
C VAL A 342 0.17 -24.86 -46.00
N PHE A 343 0.76 -25.33 -44.91
CA PHE A 343 1.64 -24.54 -44.05
C PHE A 343 2.98 -24.27 -44.73
N ASN A 344 3.63 -25.26 -45.35
CA ASN A 344 4.85 -25.06 -46.13
C ASN A 344 4.61 -24.14 -47.35
N SER A 345 3.47 -24.24 -48.04
CA SER A 345 3.15 -23.29 -49.12
C SER A 345 2.88 -21.86 -48.63
N ARG A 346 2.30 -21.67 -47.43
CA ARG A 346 2.27 -20.35 -46.77
C ARG A 346 3.67 -19.89 -46.35
N LEU A 347 4.53 -20.80 -45.91
CA LEU A 347 5.95 -20.54 -45.58
C LEU A 347 6.75 -20.08 -46.80
N ASP A 348 6.58 -20.72 -47.96
CA ASP A 348 7.16 -20.31 -49.24
C ASP A 348 6.64 -18.94 -49.70
N SER A 349 5.38 -18.61 -49.38
CA SER A 349 4.85 -17.27 -49.65
C SER A 349 5.47 -16.18 -48.76
N TYR A 350 5.96 -16.53 -47.56
CA TYR A 350 6.65 -15.60 -46.67
C TYR A 350 8.10 -15.35 -47.09
N GLU A 351 8.76 -16.30 -47.75
CA GLU A 351 10.07 -16.07 -48.38
C GLU A 351 10.02 -15.07 -49.54
N LYS A 352 8.84 -14.90 -50.17
CA LYS A 352 8.59 -13.87 -51.20
C LYS A 352 8.34 -12.46 -50.64
N SER A 353 8.23 -12.30 -49.31
CA SER A 353 8.12 -10.98 -48.68
C SER A 353 9.45 -10.23 -48.73
N GLU A 354 9.42 -8.90 -48.68
CA GLU A 354 10.64 -8.06 -48.56
C GLU A 354 11.51 -8.44 -47.34
N TYR A 355 10.86 -9.01 -46.31
CA TYR A 355 11.50 -9.49 -45.08
C TYR A 355 12.12 -10.90 -45.19
N LYS A 356 11.92 -11.61 -46.32
CA LYS A 356 12.51 -12.94 -46.61
C LYS A 356 12.35 -13.93 -45.42
N TRP A 357 13.44 -14.58 -44.99
CA TRP A 357 13.47 -15.55 -43.88
C TRP A 357 13.03 -14.96 -42.53
N SER A 358 13.22 -13.65 -42.32
CA SER A 358 12.91 -12.99 -41.05
C SER A 358 11.40 -12.93 -40.80
N MET A 359 10.58 -12.89 -41.86
CA MET A 359 9.12 -12.88 -41.77
C MET A 359 8.58 -14.12 -41.05
N LYS A 360 9.13 -15.29 -41.36
CA LYS A 360 8.78 -16.56 -40.71
C LYS A 360 9.04 -16.50 -39.20
N LEU A 361 10.19 -15.96 -38.79
CA LEU A 361 10.55 -15.84 -37.38
C LEU A 361 9.65 -14.84 -36.64
N ILE A 362 9.33 -13.71 -37.26
CA ILE A 362 8.42 -12.71 -36.69
C ILE A 362 7.05 -13.34 -36.42
N VAL A 363 6.48 -14.04 -37.40
CA VAL A 363 5.15 -14.68 -37.27
C VAL A 363 5.15 -15.72 -36.14
N ILE A 364 6.17 -16.59 -36.08
CA ILE A 364 6.28 -17.61 -35.03
C ILE A 364 6.38 -16.94 -33.65
N MET A 365 7.29 -15.98 -33.47
CA MET A 365 7.50 -15.31 -32.19
C MET A 365 6.26 -14.55 -31.75
N GLN A 366 5.62 -13.78 -32.63
CA GLN A 366 4.43 -12.99 -32.28
C GLN A 366 3.20 -13.87 -32.02
N THR A 367 3.09 -15.03 -32.66
CA THR A 367 2.00 -15.99 -32.36
C THR A 367 2.22 -16.65 -31.00
N VAL A 368 3.44 -17.10 -30.69
CA VAL A 368 3.79 -17.58 -29.33
C VAL A 368 3.54 -16.49 -28.31
N GLY A 369 3.94 -15.26 -28.63
CA GLY A 369 3.75 -14.11 -27.76
C GLY A 369 2.29 -13.74 -27.53
N THR A 370 1.43 -13.95 -28.52
CA THR A 370 -0.02 -13.77 -28.38
C THR A 370 -0.58 -14.81 -27.41
N ILE A 371 -0.18 -16.09 -27.53
CA ILE A 371 -0.64 -17.15 -26.63
C ILE A 371 -0.18 -16.87 -25.19
N VAL A 372 1.11 -16.59 -24.98
CA VAL A 372 1.68 -16.29 -23.65
C VAL A 372 1.07 -15.01 -23.07
N GLY A 373 0.97 -13.95 -23.89
CA GLY A 373 0.38 -12.68 -23.52
C GLY A 373 -1.10 -12.80 -23.14
N SER A 374 -1.86 -13.70 -23.77
CA SER A 374 -3.27 -13.85 -23.44
C SER A 374 -3.56 -14.46 -22.05
N ILE A 375 -2.61 -15.17 -21.43
CA ILE A 375 -2.83 -15.89 -20.16
C ILE A 375 -3.28 -14.93 -19.04
N ALA A 376 -2.56 -13.83 -18.81
CA ALA A 376 -2.85 -12.94 -17.70
C ALA A 376 -4.18 -12.14 -17.88
N PRO A 377 -4.47 -11.53 -19.05
CA PRO A 377 -5.78 -10.92 -19.32
C PRO A 377 -6.96 -11.89 -19.16
N ILE A 378 -6.84 -13.13 -19.64
CA ILE A 378 -7.91 -14.15 -19.48
C ILE A 378 -8.19 -14.40 -18.00
N LEU A 379 -7.14 -14.62 -17.20
CA LEU A 379 -7.31 -14.87 -15.77
C LEU A 379 -7.85 -13.63 -15.02
N ARG A 380 -7.42 -12.42 -15.38
CA ARG A 380 -8.02 -11.17 -14.86
C ARG A 380 -9.52 -11.11 -15.15
N CYS A 381 -9.93 -11.42 -16.38
CA CYS A 381 -11.34 -11.47 -16.75
C CYS A 381 -12.11 -12.48 -15.89
N LEU A 382 -11.59 -13.69 -15.71
CA LEU A 382 -12.20 -14.69 -14.83
C LEU A 382 -12.31 -14.19 -13.37
N THR A 383 -11.30 -13.49 -12.85
CA THR A 383 -11.37 -12.90 -11.50
C THR A 383 -12.42 -11.80 -11.38
N SER A 384 -12.50 -10.89 -12.35
CA SER A 384 -13.50 -9.82 -12.37
C SER A 384 -14.92 -10.38 -12.56
N ILE A 385 -15.10 -11.49 -13.27
CA ILE A 385 -16.40 -12.16 -13.35
C ILE A 385 -16.75 -12.79 -12.00
N SER A 386 -15.78 -13.45 -11.35
CA SER A 386 -15.98 -14.02 -10.02
C SER A 386 -16.32 -12.96 -8.97
N HIS A 387 -15.90 -11.70 -9.16
CA HIS A 387 -16.17 -10.54 -8.30
C HIS A 387 -17.66 -10.24 -8.15
N PHE A 388 -18.48 -10.58 -9.15
CA PHE A 388 -19.93 -10.37 -9.08
C PHE A 388 -20.61 -11.60 -8.47
N ASP A 389 -21.40 -11.41 -7.42
CA ASP A 389 -22.22 -12.46 -6.80
C ASP A 389 -23.17 -13.05 -7.86
N LEU A 390 -22.76 -14.16 -8.47
CA LEU A 390 -23.39 -14.82 -9.62
C LEU A 390 -24.85 -15.25 -9.37
N SER A 391 -25.28 -15.31 -8.11
CA SER A 391 -26.49 -16.03 -7.70
C SER A 391 -27.71 -15.18 -7.32
N LYS A 392 -27.56 -13.91 -6.89
CA LYS A 392 -28.69 -13.19 -6.25
C LYS A 392 -29.08 -11.84 -6.86
N LYS A 393 -28.23 -11.19 -7.66
CA LYS A 393 -28.49 -9.83 -8.17
C LYS A 393 -29.00 -9.76 -9.62
N TRP A 394 -28.86 -10.84 -10.40
CA TRP A 394 -29.15 -10.81 -11.84
C TRP A 394 -30.63 -10.53 -12.15
N THR A 395 -31.54 -10.92 -11.28
CA THR A 395 -33.00 -10.83 -11.50
C THR A 395 -33.64 -9.47 -11.18
N LYS A 396 -32.94 -8.51 -10.54
CA LYS A 396 -33.57 -7.24 -10.11
C LYS A 396 -33.06 -5.97 -10.80
N ASN A 397 -31.87 -5.95 -11.40
CA ASN A 397 -31.19 -4.70 -11.78
C ASN A 397 -30.64 -4.66 -13.23
N HIS A 398 -31.39 -5.14 -14.23
CA HIS A 398 -30.93 -5.17 -15.64
C HIS A 398 -30.55 -3.78 -16.20
N LEU A 399 -31.18 -2.70 -15.74
CA LEU A 399 -30.90 -1.33 -16.21
C LEU A 399 -29.67 -0.67 -15.54
N ASN A 400 -29.33 -1.06 -14.30
CA ASN A 400 -28.13 -0.55 -13.63
C ASN A 400 -26.83 -1.12 -14.23
N LEU A 401 -26.91 -2.16 -15.06
CA LEU A 401 -25.74 -2.82 -15.65
C LEU A 401 -25.04 -1.95 -16.71
N PHE A 402 -25.77 -1.06 -17.40
CA PHE A 402 -25.21 -0.13 -18.39
C PHE A 402 -24.93 1.27 -17.81
N LYS A 403 -25.26 1.51 -16.53
CA LYS A 403 -24.97 2.78 -15.88
C LYS A 403 -23.45 2.97 -15.80
N VAL A 404 -22.95 4.06 -16.36
CA VAL A 404 -21.54 4.45 -16.27
C VAL A 404 -21.33 5.22 -14.97
N GLU A 405 -20.37 4.79 -14.16
CA GLU A 405 -20.06 5.41 -12.88
C GLU A 405 -19.46 6.81 -13.10
N LYS A 406 -19.80 7.75 -12.21
CA LYS A 406 -19.39 9.16 -12.34
C LYS A 406 -17.88 9.34 -12.44
N TYR A 407 -17.09 8.50 -11.77
CA TYR A 407 -15.64 8.58 -11.77
C TYR A 407 -15.01 8.37 -13.16
N TRP A 408 -15.68 7.66 -14.08
CA TRP A 408 -15.17 7.42 -15.44
C TRP A 408 -15.08 8.69 -16.28
N THR A 409 -15.94 9.68 -16.01
CA THR A 409 -16.04 10.93 -16.78
C THR A 409 -15.55 12.15 -15.99
N GLN A 410 -15.30 11.99 -14.68
CA GLN A 410 -15.01 13.08 -13.76
C GLN A 410 -13.74 13.88 -14.13
N THR A 411 -12.68 13.24 -14.63
CA THR A 411 -11.46 13.95 -15.06
C THR A 411 -11.75 14.89 -16.24
N LEU A 412 -12.47 14.39 -17.25
CA LEU A 412 -12.85 15.18 -18.42
C LEU A 412 -13.82 16.31 -18.05
N GLN A 413 -14.74 16.03 -17.11
CA GLN A 413 -15.60 17.06 -16.54
C GLN A 413 -14.79 18.12 -15.80
N LEU A 414 -13.80 17.74 -14.99
CA LEU A 414 -12.92 18.70 -14.30
C LEU A 414 -12.18 19.59 -15.30
N TRP A 415 -11.62 19.00 -16.36
CA TRP A 415 -10.97 19.77 -17.44
C TRP A 415 -11.92 20.72 -18.15
N LYS A 416 -13.18 20.33 -18.31
CA LYS A 416 -14.23 21.18 -18.89
C LYS A 416 -14.50 22.42 -18.04
N HIS A 417 -14.54 22.27 -16.71
CA HIS A 417 -14.80 23.38 -15.79
C HIS A 417 -13.57 24.26 -15.53
N ASN A 418 -12.35 23.77 -15.75
CA ASN A 418 -11.14 24.58 -15.55
C ASN A 418 -11.08 25.78 -16.51
N HIS A 419 -10.75 26.97 -15.99
CA HIS A 419 -10.63 28.18 -16.82
C HIS A 419 -9.48 28.08 -17.82
N VAL A 420 -9.69 28.64 -19.02
CA VAL A 420 -8.65 28.80 -20.03
C VAL A 420 -7.58 29.76 -19.48
N ALA A 421 -6.30 29.39 -19.63
CA ALA A 421 -5.16 30.16 -19.12
C ALA A 421 -5.26 31.64 -19.53
N SER A 422 -4.99 32.54 -18.58
CA SER A 422 -5.19 33.99 -18.68
C SER A 422 -4.33 34.68 -19.74
N GLY A 423 -3.28 34.02 -20.25
CA GLY A 423 -2.27 34.57 -21.15
C GLY A 423 -2.66 34.78 -22.62
N ILE A 424 -3.90 34.46 -23.03
CA ILE A 424 -4.34 34.66 -24.43
C ILE A 424 -4.88 36.10 -24.61
N PRO A 425 -4.33 36.93 -25.50
CA PRO A 425 -4.87 38.27 -25.75
C PRO A 425 -6.14 38.19 -26.63
N GLY A 426 -7.18 38.95 -26.26
CA GLY A 426 -8.42 39.14 -27.05
C GLY A 426 -9.66 38.37 -26.56
N ARG A 427 -10.78 39.09 -26.36
CA ARG A 427 -12.08 38.55 -25.87
C ARG A 427 -12.71 37.54 -26.85
N HIS A 428 -12.59 37.78 -28.15
CA HIS A 428 -13.14 36.89 -29.19
C HIS A 428 -12.37 35.57 -29.29
N CYS A 429 -11.03 35.60 -29.26
CA CYS A 429 -10.20 34.40 -29.27
C CYS A 429 -10.45 33.53 -28.02
N LYS A 430 -10.58 34.15 -26.84
CA LYS A 430 -10.96 33.44 -25.60
C LYS A 430 -12.31 32.74 -25.73
N LYS A 431 -13.32 33.40 -26.31
CA LYS A 431 -14.67 32.83 -26.49
C LYS A 431 -14.66 31.65 -27.47
N LEU A 432 -13.96 31.78 -28.59
CA LEU A 432 -13.82 30.72 -29.60
C LEU A 432 -13.08 29.51 -29.04
N LEU A 433 -11.94 29.72 -28.37
CA LEU A 433 -11.16 28.64 -27.79
C LEU A 433 -11.92 27.91 -26.68
N HIS A 434 -12.68 28.64 -25.87
CA HIS A 434 -13.57 28.05 -24.87
C HIS A 434 -14.68 27.19 -25.53
N HIS A 435 -15.24 27.65 -26.65
CA HIS A 435 -16.26 26.89 -27.39
C HIS A 435 -15.68 25.59 -28.00
N ILE A 436 -14.54 25.69 -28.70
CA ILE A 436 -13.83 24.54 -29.28
C ILE A 436 -13.43 23.54 -28.18
N LYS A 437 -12.84 24.03 -27.09
CA LYS A 437 -12.48 23.20 -25.93
C LYS A 437 -13.69 22.42 -25.40
N ASN A 438 -14.83 23.09 -25.23
CA ASN A 438 -16.04 22.44 -24.73
C ASN A 438 -16.62 21.42 -25.71
N MET A 439 -16.56 21.70 -27.02
CA MET A 439 -16.95 20.73 -28.04
C MET A 439 -16.09 19.46 -27.98
N ILE A 440 -14.76 19.63 -27.96
CA ILE A 440 -13.80 18.51 -27.88
C ILE A 440 -14.05 17.70 -26.60
N LEU A 441 -14.15 18.36 -25.45
CA LEU A 441 -14.36 17.66 -24.17
C LEU A 441 -15.73 16.96 -24.10
N ASN A 442 -16.79 17.54 -24.66
CA ASN A 442 -18.09 16.87 -24.76
C ASN A 442 -17.99 15.61 -25.62
N PHE A 443 -17.30 15.68 -26.75
CA PHE A 443 -17.05 14.52 -27.61
C PHE A 443 -16.23 13.45 -26.87
N CYS A 444 -15.15 13.83 -26.18
CA CYS A 444 -14.37 12.90 -25.37
C CYS A 444 -15.19 12.25 -24.25
N ILE A 445 -16.08 12.98 -23.59
CA ILE A 445 -16.98 12.43 -22.56
C ILE A 445 -17.94 11.40 -23.17
N ALA A 446 -18.55 11.73 -24.31
CA ALA A 446 -19.44 10.80 -25.01
C ALA A 446 -18.71 9.53 -25.45
N LEU A 447 -17.49 9.68 -26.00
CA LEU A 447 -16.63 8.56 -26.39
C LEU A 447 -16.23 7.70 -25.19
N GLN A 448 -15.86 8.32 -24.06
CA GLN A 448 -15.52 7.62 -22.82
C GLN A 448 -16.69 6.78 -22.29
N ILE A 449 -17.91 7.33 -22.30
CA ILE A 449 -19.13 6.61 -21.93
C ILE A 449 -19.35 5.43 -22.87
N LEU A 450 -19.26 5.66 -24.18
CA LEU A 450 -19.43 4.63 -25.20
C LEU A 450 -18.45 3.47 -25.01
N VAL A 451 -17.16 3.75 -24.81
CA VAL A 451 -16.12 2.73 -24.57
C VAL A 451 -16.43 1.89 -23.34
N VAL A 452 -16.81 2.52 -22.22
CA VAL A 452 -17.14 1.79 -20.98
C VAL A 452 -18.37 0.90 -21.18
N VAL A 453 -19.40 1.40 -21.86
CA VAL A 453 -20.60 0.61 -22.17
C VAL A 453 -20.26 -0.59 -23.06
N ILE A 454 -19.48 -0.39 -24.13
CA ILE A 454 -19.02 -1.49 -25.00
C ILE A 454 -18.23 -2.52 -24.18
N CYS A 455 -17.29 -2.10 -23.34
CA CYS A 455 -16.51 -3.03 -22.50
C CYS A 455 -17.41 -3.81 -21.53
N LYS A 456 -18.40 -3.15 -20.90
CA LYS A 456 -19.39 -3.83 -20.04
C LYS A 456 -20.23 -4.83 -20.83
N THR A 457 -20.62 -4.52 -22.07
CA THR A 457 -21.38 -5.45 -22.94
C THR A 457 -20.55 -6.69 -23.29
N ILE A 458 -19.28 -6.53 -23.67
CA ILE A 458 -18.37 -7.64 -24.00
C ILE A 458 -18.20 -8.58 -22.79
N CYS A 459 -18.10 -8.01 -21.59
CA CYS A 459 -17.98 -8.77 -20.34
C CYS A 459 -19.24 -9.61 -20.00
N LEU A 460 -20.39 -9.38 -20.65
CA LEU A 460 -21.58 -10.21 -20.46
C LEU A 460 -21.45 -11.58 -21.10
N ILE A 461 -20.68 -11.70 -22.18
CA ILE A 461 -20.49 -12.95 -22.94
C ILE A 461 -19.93 -14.08 -22.05
N PRO A 462 -18.79 -13.91 -21.36
CA PRO A 462 -18.27 -14.97 -20.48
C PRO A 462 -19.14 -15.17 -19.23
N ARG A 463 -19.85 -14.13 -18.76
CA ARG A 463 -20.78 -14.23 -17.63
C ARG A 463 -21.97 -15.11 -17.97
N SER A 464 -22.59 -14.93 -19.14
CA SER A 464 -23.71 -15.76 -19.59
C SER A 464 -23.26 -17.20 -19.79
N PHE A 465 -22.07 -17.42 -20.37
CA PHE A 465 -21.50 -18.76 -20.52
C PHE A 465 -21.24 -19.45 -19.18
N LEU A 466 -20.70 -18.75 -18.18
CA LEU A 466 -20.48 -19.32 -16.84
C LEU A 466 -21.79 -19.61 -16.09
N ILE A 467 -22.84 -18.80 -16.29
CA ILE A 467 -24.18 -19.07 -15.73
C ILE A 467 -24.77 -20.33 -16.39
N LEU A 468 -24.69 -20.43 -17.71
CA LEU A 468 -25.13 -21.62 -18.46
C LEU A 468 -24.34 -22.85 -18.01
N PHE A 469 -23.02 -22.76 -17.92
CA PHE A 469 -22.16 -23.84 -17.44
C PHE A 469 -22.45 -24.21 -15.99
N SER A 470 -22.66 -23.25 -15.09
CA SER A 470 -23.07 -23.52 -13.70
C SER A 470 -24.45 -24.15 -13.63
N GLY A 471 -25.39 -23.76 -14.48
CA GLY A 471 -26.69 -24.41 -14.62
C GLY A 471 -26.55 -25.85 -15.10
N CYS A 472 -25.73 -26.09 -16.12
CA CYS A 472 -25.41 -27.43 -16.63
C CYS A 472 -24.64 -28.28 -15.60
N CYS A 473 -23.69 -27.71 -14.85
CA CYS A 473 -22.95 -28.38 -13.79
C CYS A 473 -23.81 -28.62 -12.55
N TYR A 474 -24.74 -27.73 -12.21
CA TYR A 474 -25.73 -27.97 -11.17
C TYR A 474 -26.67 -29.08 -11.59
N PHE A 475 -27.12 -29.09 -12.84
CA PHE A 475 -27.91 -30.17 -13.42
C PHE A 475 -27.14 -31.49 -13.44
N TYR A 476 -25.88 -31.49 -13.86
CA TYR A 476 -24.98 -32.64 -13.85
C TYR A 476 -24.66 -33.13 -12.44
N LYS A 477 -24.44 -32.23 -11.47
CA LYS A 477 -24.19 -32.55 -10.06
C LYS A 477 -25.47 -33.01 -9.35
N SER A 478 -26.64 -32.50 -9.76
CA SER A 478 -27.96 -32.99 -9.36
C SER A 478 -28.22 -34.40 -9.91
N LEU A 479 -27.83 -34.65 -11.17
CA LEU A 479 -27.87 -35.96 -11.82
C LEU A 479 -26.89 -36.95 -11.15
N MET A 480 -25.66 -36.51 -10.83
CA MET A 480 -24.64 -37.30 -10.15
C MET A 480 -24.95 -37.54 -8.67
N ARG A 481 -25.64 -36.61 -7.99
CA ARG A 481 -26.14 -36.82 -6.62
C ARG A 481 -27.19 -37.93 -6.53
N ARG A 482 -27.89 -38.26 -7.62
CA ARG A 482 -28.73 -39.48 -7.67
C ARG A 482 -27.93 -40.78 -7.66
N PHE A 483 -26.61 -40.73 -7.89
CA PHE A 483 -25.74 -41.91 -7.99
C PHE A 483 -24.67 -42.06 -6.91
N LYS A 484 -24.41 -41.05 -6.06
CA LYS A 484 -23.47 -41.18 -4.93
C LYS A 484 -23.94 -40.39 -3.71
N GLN A 485 -23.98 -41.09 -2.58
CA GLN A 485 -24.18 -40.52 -1.25
C GLN A 485 -22.84 -40.61 -0.51
N GLU A 486 -22.18 -39.48 -0.24
CA GLU A 486 -21.18 -39.37 0.82
C GLU A 486 -20.97 -37.90 1.26
N PRO A 487 -20.44 -37.68 2.48
CA PRO A 487 -20.57 -36.43 3.23
C PRO A 487 -19.39 -35.47 3.00
N ASN A 488 -19.68 -34.17 2.93
CA ASN A 488 -18.67 -33.12 2.89
C ASN A 488 -18.43 -32.57 4.30
N ALA A 489 -17.24 -32.79 4.87
CA ALA A 489 -16.74 -32.07 6.03
C ALA A 489 -15.32 -31.56 5.73
N SER A 490 -15.14 -30.23 5.72
CA SER A 490 -13.88 -29.52 6.07
C SER A 490 -13.89 -28.00 5.80
N ASP A 491 -14.87 -27.44 5.08
CA ASP A 491 -14.80 -26.02 4.65
C ASP A 491 -15.50 -25.00 5.58
N SER A 492 -16.09 -25.42 6.70
CA SER A 492 -16.99 -24.57 7.51
C SER A 492 -16.31 -23.61 8.50
N ASN A 493 -15.10 -23.91 8.97
CA ASN A 493 -14.52 -23.18 10.12
C ASN A 493 -13.77 -21.89 9.76
N LEU A 494 -13.49 -21.62 8.49
CA LEU A 494 -12.71 -20.43 8.04
C LEU A 494 -13.59 -19.23 7.65
N ILE A 495 -14.89 -19.45 7.44
CA ILE A 495 -15.86 -18.45 6.98
C ILE A 495 -16.22 -17.40 8.05
N PRO A 496 -16.36 -17.73 9.35
CA PRO A 496 -16.74 -16.76 10.39
C PRO A 496 -15.67 -15.69 10.62
N ASP A 497 -14.39 -16.08 10.64
CA ASP A 497 -13.27 -15.17 10.88
C ASP A 497 -13.16 -14.07 9.81
N MET A 498 -13.59 -14.31 8.57
CA MET A 498 -13.48 -13.33 7.49
C MET A 498 -14.57 -12.26 7.52
N GLU A 499 -15.73 -12.51 8.12
CA GLU A 499 -16.85 -11.55 8.10
C GLU A 499 -16.51 -10.23 8.78
N GLU A 500 -15.71 -10.30 9.85
CA GLU A 500 -15.19 -9.12 10.55
C GLU A 500 -14.30 -8.24 9.65
N TYR A 501 -13.56 -8.84 8.71
CA TYR A 501 -12.62 -8.10 7.85
C TYR A 501 -13.26 -7.54 6.58
N ILE A 502 -14.50 -7.95 6.24
CA ILE A 502 -15.23 -7.43 5.06
C ILE A 502 -15.45 -5.92 5.16
N GLY A 503 -15.69 -5.40 6.36
CA GLY A 503 -15.88 -3.95 6.61
C GLY A 503 -14.65 -3.09 6.30
N TYR A 504 -13.48 -3.71 6.12
CA TYR A 504 -12.21 -3.01 5.86
C TYR A 504 -11.76 -3.08 4.39
N VAL A 505 -12.63 -3.53 3.50
CA VAL A 505 -12.38 -3.62 2.05
C VAL A 505 -12.70 -2.29 1.37
N LEU A 506 -11.71 -1.68 0.72
CA LEU A 506 -11.87 -0.43 -0.01
C LEU A 506 -12.31 -0.72 -1.45
N GLN A 507 -13.46 -0.16 -1.85
CA GLN A 507 -13.97 -0.25 -3.22
C GLN A 507 -14.14 1.15 -3.80
N THR A 508 -13.92 1.30 -5.10
CA THR A 508 -14.27 2.51 -5.86
C THR A 508 -15.78 2.63 -6.13
N GLU A 509 -16.51 1.52 -6.02
CA GLU A 509 -17.96 1.43 -6.24
C GLU A 509 -18.66 1.09 -4.92
N ALA A 510 -19.69 1.84 -4.53
CA ALA A 510 -20.37 1.64 -3.24
C ALA A 510 -21.29 0.41 -3.20
N GLU A 511 -21.66 -0.16 -4.36
CA GLU A 511 -22.67 -1.23 -4.48
C GLU A 511 -22.12 -2.59 -4.94
N ALA A 512 -20.85 -2.67 -5.32
CA ALA A 512 -20.23 -3.88 -5.89
C ALA A 512 -19.40 -4.64 -4.86
N LYS A 513 -20.07 -5.47 -4.05
CA LYS A 513 -19.41 -6.33 -3.04
C LYS A 513 -18.38 -7.27 -3.70
N LEU A 514 -17.10 -7.10 -3.35
CA LEU A 514 -15.99 -7.99 -3.72
C LEU A 514 -16.35 -9.47 -3.45
N SER A 515 -15.95 -10.38 -4.33
CA SER A 515 -16.26 -11.79 -4.13
C SER A 515 -15.57 -12.38 -2.90
N LYS A 516 -16.30 -13.26 -2.20
CA LYS A 516 -15.79 -13.99 -1.04
C LYS A 516 -14.50 -14.76 -1.36
N ASN A 517 -14.36 -15.27 -2.59
CA ASN A 517 -13.17 -16.01 -3.01
C ASN A 517 -11.93 -15.13 -3.14
N MET A 518 -12.06 -13.91 -3.68
CA MET A 518 -10.93 -13.00 -3.83
C MET A 518 -10.46 -12.48 -2.46
N LEU A 519 -11.42 -12.17 -1.59
CA LEU A 519 -11.16 -11.84 -0.19
C LEU A 519 -10.45 -12.99 0.54
N ARG A 520 -10.91 -14.24 0.33
CA ARG A 520 -10.32 -15.45 0.92
C ARG A 520 -8.87 -15.63 0.47
N ASN A 521 -8.58 -15.40 -0.81
CA ASN A 521 -7.21 -15.52 -1.34
C ASN A 521 -6.28 -14.44 -0.75
N SER A 522 -6.74 -13.20 -0.67
CA SER A 522 -6.04 -12.08 -0.03
C SER A 522 -5.75 -12.37 1.45
N PHE A 523 -6.77 -12.78 2.20
CA PHE A 523 -6.66 -13.12 3.62
C PHE A 523 -5.75 -14.33 3.87
N ASN A 524 -5.82 -15.34 3.02
CA ASN A 524 -4.93 -16.51 3.08
C ASN A 524 -3.47 -16.12 2.80
N SER A 525 -3.23 -15.14 1.93
CA SER A 525 -1.88 -14.66 1.62
C SER A 525 -1.20 -14.07 2.86
N ILE A 526 -1.87 -13.15 3.56
CA ILE A 526 -1.31 -12.54 4.78
C ILE A 526 -1.21 -13.55 5.93
N THR A 527 -2.19 -14.45 6.06
CA THR A 527 -2.17 -15.50 7.08
C THR A 527 -1.00 -16.46 6.86
N ARG A 528 -0.69 -16.80 5.61
CA ARG A 528 0.49 -17.59 5.25
C ARG A 528 1.79 -16.85 5.56
N ILE A 529 1.92 -15.58 5.17
CA ILE A 529 3.14 -14.78 5.47
C ILE A 529 3.38 -14.73 6.98
N LEU A 530 2.33 -14.53 7.76
CA LEU A 530 2.41 -14.57 9.23
C LEU A 530 2.88 -15.95 9.70
N HIS A 531 2.27 -17.04 9.22
CA HIS A 531 2.65 -18.41 9.61
C HIS A 531 4.11 -18.75 9.24
N GLU A 532 4.53 -18.49 7.99
CA GLU A 532 5.90 -18.70 7.53
C GLU A 532 6.91 -17.87 8.35
N SER A 533 6.51 -16.69 8.82
CA SER A 533 7.35 -15.83 9.66
C SER A 533 7.36 -16.27 11.12
N GLU A 534 6.26 -16.84 11.62
CA GLU A 534 6.18 -17.48 12.94
C GLU A 534 7.10 -18.70 13.03
N GLU A 535 7.28 -19.45 11.93
CA GLU A 535 8.23 -20.58 11.86
C GLU A 535 9.70 -20.14 11.86
N LYS A 536 9.99 -18.94 11.31
CA LYS A 536 11.33 -18.33 11.26
C LYS A 536 11.69 -17.57 12.54
N GLU A 537 11.42 -18.19 13.67
CA GLU A 537 11.71 -17.64 14.98
C GLU A 537 13.23 -17.49 15.21
N PRO A 538 13.70 -16.35 15.77
CA PRO A 538 15.12 -16.13 16.06
C PRO A 538 15.56 -16.92 17.31
N ARG A 539 16.13 -18.11 17.08
CA ARG A 539 16.41 -19.10 18.15
C ARG A 539 17.58 -18.67 19.05
N TYR A 540 18.62 -18.08 18.48
CA TYR A 540 19.80 -17.66 19.23
C TYR A 540 19.52 -16.38 20.03
N LEU A 541 18.81 -15.44 19.41
CA LEU A 541 18.32 -14.25 20.10
C LEU A 541 17.44 -14.63 21.28
N MET A 542 16.54 -15.62 21.13
CA MET A 542 15.70 -16.08 22.23
C MET A 542 16.51 -16.64 23.41
N LYS A 543 17.66 -17.28 23.15
CA LYS A 543 18.56 -17.76 24.19
C LYS A 543 19.26 -16.59 24.91
N LEU A 544 19.64 -15.55 24.17
CA LEU A 544 20.24 -14.32 24.70
C LEU A 544 19.25 -13.52 25.56
N LEU A 545 18.05 -13.23 25.05
CA LEU A 545 17.04 -12.42 25.75
C LEU A 545 16.56 -13.05 27.07
N LYS A 546 16.70 -14.37 27.23
CA LYS A 546 16.37 -15.06 28.49
C LYS A 546 17.34 -14.74 29.64
N LYS A 547 18.55 -14.25 29.34
CA LYS A 547 19.52 -13.81 30.35
C LYS A 547 19.07 -12.53 31.05
N SER A 548 18.29 -11.71 30.35
CA SER A 548 17.79 -10.45 30.84
C SER A 548 16.65 -10.65 31.86
N THR A 549 16.82 -10.10 33.07
CA THR A 549 15.82 -10.11 34.15
C THR A 549 15.08 -8.76 34.28
N GLY A 550 15.53 -7.73 33.57
CA GLY A 550 15.00 -6.36 33.66
C GLY A 550 15.49 -5.48 32.50
N PHE A 551 15.72 -4.20 32.80
CA PHE A 551 16.26 -3.21 31.85
C PHE A 551 17.47 -2.46 32.44
N TYR A 552 18.10 -3.00 33.47
CA TYR A 552 19.15 -2.30 34.22
C TYR A 552 20.41 -2.07 33.39
N GLY A 553 20.74 -3.01 32.49
CA GLY A 553 21.88 -2.88 31.58
C GLY A 553 21.84 -1.63 30.70
N VAL A 554 20.66 -1.04 30.47
CA VAL A 554 20.52 0.22 29.71
C VAL A 554 21.08 1.42 30.47
N ILE A 555 21.13 1.38 31.80
CA ILE A 555 21.79 2.43 32.60
C ILE A 555 23.27 2.09 32.82
N GLU A 556 23.61 0.80 32.88
CA GLU A 556 24.94 0.36 33.31
C GLU A 556 26.03 0.45 32.23
N PHE A 557 25.65 0.47 30.94
CA PHE A 557 26.62 0.46 29.83
C PHE A 557 27.45 1.76 29.72
N ASP A 558 26.99 2.86 30.30
CA ASP A 558 27.63 4.18 30.23
C ASP A 558 27.51 4.91 31.56
N ASN A 559 28.55 5.67 31.93
CA ASN A 559 28.64 6.34 33.23
C ASN A 559 29.12 7.78 33.06
N ASP A 560 28.38 8.74 33.62
CA ASP A 560 28.73 10.17 33.59
C ASP A 560 30.07 10.48 34.28
N GLY A 561 30.60 9.55 35.09
CA GLY A 561 31.94 9.62 35.66
C GLY A 561 33.07 9.39 34.66
N VAL A 562 32.79 8.93 33.43
CA VAL A 562 33.78 8.83 32.34
C VAL A 562 33.71 10.12 31.51
N PRO A 563 34.77 10.96 31.51
CA PRO A 563 34.75 12.20 30.76
C PRO A 563 34.77 11.91 29.25
N PRO A 564 34.00 12.67 28.45
CA PRO A 564 34.03 12.54 27.01
C PRO A 564 35.39 12.99 26.45
N ILE A 565 35.89 12.32 25.40
CA ILE A 565 37.14 12.72 24.74
C ILE A 565 37.02 14.15 24.17
N HIS A 566 35.82 14.55 23.73
CA HIS A 566 35.52 15.90 23.26
C HIS A 566 34.10 16.36 23.65
N PRO A 567 33.84 17.67 23.83
CA PRO A 567 32.53 18.21 24.24
C PRO A 567 31.39 17.97 23.23
N GLU A 568 31.72 17.82 21.94
CA GLU A 568 30.77 17.54 20.85
C GLU A 568 30.46 16.03 20.75
N GLU A 569 30.13 15.40 21.87
CA GLU A 569 29.95 13.96 21.89
C GLU A 569 28.65 13.53 21.20
N ILE A 570 28.75 12.49 20.38
CA ILE A 570 27.72 12.07 19.44
C ILE A 570 26.71 11.17 20.17
N GLN A 571 25.42 11.38 19.93
CA GLN A 571 24.34 10.58 20.52
C GLN A 571 24.50 9.09 20.18
N ASN A 572 24.44 8.26 21.22
CA ASN A 572 24.46 6.82 21.08
C ASN A 572 23.16 6.33 20.40
N CYS A 573 23.25 5.23 19.66
CA CYS A 573 22.09 4.53 19.14
C CYS A 573 22.12 3.06 19.57
N TRP A 574 20.97 2.40 19.61
CA TRP A 574 20.83 1.01 20.06
C TRP A 574 21.81 0.07 19.33
N SER A 575 21.89 0.20 18.00
CA SER A 575 22.80 -0.62 17.18
C SER A 575 24.26 -0.39 17.54
N LEU A 576 24.67 0.86 17.75
CA LEU A 576 26.07 1.21 18.02
C LEU A 576 26.52 0.64 19.35
N VAL A 577 25.76 0.88 20.41
CA VAL A 577 26.07 0.37 21.76
C VAL A 577 26.09 -1.15 21.78
N ALA A 578 25.11 -1.81 21.15
CA ALA A 578 25.06 -3.27 21.11
C ALA A 578 26.27 -3.87 20.37
N VAL A 579 26.66 -3.28 19.23
CA VAL A 579 27.84 -3.73 18.45
C VAL A 579 29.13 -3.51 19.25
N THR A 580 29.28 -2.36 19.92
CA THR A 580 30.44 -2.07 20.75
C THR A 580 30.57 -3.05 21.92
N LEU A 581 29.49 -3.28 22.68
CA LEU A 581 29.47 -4.27 23.76
C LEU A 581 29.79 -5.68 23.25
N THR A 582 29.31 -6.03 22.06
CA THR A 582 29.64 -7.34 21.45
C THR A 582 31.12 -7.42 21.11
N ALA A 583 31.71 -6.37 20.53
CA ALA A 583 33.14 -6.34 20.24
C ALA A 583 34.00 -6.48 21.51
N ILE A 584 33.61 -5.82 22.61
CA ILE A 584 34.27 -5.98 23.92
C ILE A 584 34.11 -7.41 24.44
N ALA A 585 32.91 -7.99 24.37
CA ALA A 585 32.70 -9.38 24.80
C ALA A 585 33.55 -10.38 24.01
N LEU A 586 33.82 -10.10 22.73
CA LEU A 586 34.64 -10.94 21.86
C LEU A 586 36.14 -10.84 22.12
N SER A 587 36.60 -9.74 22.73
CA SER A 587 38.01 -9.56 23.09
C SER A 587 38.36 -10.13 24.47
N LEU A 588 37.38 -10.54 25.27
CA LEU A 588 37.64 -11.09 26.60
C LEU A 588 38.35 -12.46 26.54
N PRO A 589 39.33 -12.70 27.41
CA PRO A 589 40.11 -13.93 27.42
C PRO A 589 39.29 -15.08 28.03
N ASN A 590 39.72 -16.33 27.80
CA ASN A 590 39.14 -17.54 28.42
C ASN A 590 37.63 -17.79 28.18
N THR A 591 37.00 -17.15 27.20
CA THR A 591 35.58 -17.35 26.89
C THR A 591 35.36 -18.64 26.08
N ALA A 592 34.34 -19.42 26.44
CA ALA A 592 34.04 -20.65 25.72
C ALA A 592 33.60 -20.32 24.28
N ASN A 593 34.27 -20.88 23.27
CA ASN A 593 33.98 -20.64 21.84
C ASN A 593 32.49 -20.86 21.48
N GLY A 594 31.80 -21.76 22.18
CA GLY A 594 30.35 -21.96 22.04
C GLY A 594 29.48 -20.79 22.52
N GLN A 595 29.89 -20.11 23.60
CA GLN A 595 29.21 -18.91 24.13
C GLN A 595 29.40 -17.71 23.18
N VAL A 596 30.62 -17.51 22.69
CA VAL A 596 30.97 -16.49 21.68
C VAL A 596 30.16 -16.63 20.40
N LYS A 597 30.13 -17.84 19.81
CA LYS A 597 29.30 -18.12 18.61
C LYS A 597 27.81 -17.93 18.87
N GLY A 598 27.35 -18.28 20.07
CA GLY A 598 25.98 -18.08 20.52
C GLY A 598 25.60 -16.60 20.59
N LEU A 599 26.48 -15.77 21.16
CA LEU A 599 26.31 -14.32 21.25
C LEU A 599 26.30 -13.68 19.86
N LEU A 600 27.26 -14.00 18.99
CA LEU A 600 27.31 -13.50 17.61
C LEU A 600 26.04 -13.84 16.82
N SER A 601 25.59 -15.09 16.88
CA SER A 601 24.35 -15.52 16.22
C SER A 601 23.12 -14.79 16.79
N GLY A 602 23.06 -14.63 18.11
CA GLY A 602 21.98 -13.90 18.78
C GLY A 602 21.96 -12.42 18.41
N MET A 603 23.14 -11.80 18.28
CA MET A 603 23.32 -10.42 17.87
C MET A 603 22.97 -10.19 16.40
N SER A 604 23.39 -11.08 15.50
CA SER A 604 23.02 -11.03 14.08
C SER A 604 21.50 -11.09 13.90
N GLU A 605 20.81 -11.96 14.64
CA GLU A 605 19.35 -12.02 14.68
C GLU A 605 18.72 -10.76 15.31
N GLY A 606 19.28 -10.27 16.44
CA GLY A 606 18.79 -9.11 17.18
C GLY A 606 18.89 -7.80 16.40
N LEU A 607 20.03 -7.54 15.75
CA LEU A 607 20.29 -6.33 14.98
C LEU A 607 19.35 -6.18 13.77
N GLN A 608 18.78 -7.28 13.25
CA GLN A 608 17.74 -7.20 12.23
C GLN A 608 16.47 -6.50 12.75
N PHE A 609 16.08 -6.77 14.00
CA PHE A 609 14.94 -6.09 14.64
C PHE A 609 15.29 -4.65 15.01
N VAL A 610 16.47 -4.43 15.62
CA VAL A 610 16.95 -3.09 15.99
C VAL A 610 16.98 -2.17 14.78
N ARG A 611 17.47 -2.66 13.64
CA ARG A 611 17.48 -1.94 12.37
C ARG A 611 16.08 -1.46 11.98
N HIS A 612 15.08 -2.34 12.00
CA HIS A 612 13.70 -1.97 11.67
C HIS A 612 13.13 -0.92 12.62
N ILE A 613 13.50 -0.96 13.90
CA ILE A 613 13.05 -0.02 14.92
C ILE A 613 13.70 1.34 14.70
N GLU A 614 15.02 1.39 14.60
CA GLU A 614 15.75 2.63 14.41
C GLU A 614 15.46 3.29 13.07
N GLU A 615 15.30 2.54 11.97
CA GLU A 615 14.89 3.08 10.66
C GLU A 615 13.50 3.72 10.71
N SER A 616 12.61 3.24 11.58
CA SER A 616 11.24 3.76 11.71
C SER A 616 11.10 4.90 12.73
N LEU A 617 11.92 4.95 13.78
CA LEU A 617 11.80 5.95 14.86
C LEU A 617 12.86 7.07 14.81
N ASN A 618 14.08 6.75 14.36
CA ASN A 618 15.23 7.65 14.51
C ASN A 618 15.61 8.30 13.17
N THR A 619 14.89 9.35 12.76
CA THR A 619 15.16 10.10 11.51
C THR A 619 16.22 11.20 11.65
N ASN A 620 16.70 11.48 12.88
CA ASN A 620 17.75 12.48 13.15
C ASN A 620 19.06 12.16 12.40
N GLY A 621 19.65 13.18 11.77
CA GLY A 621 20.89 13.06 11.00
C GLY A 621 22.09 12.53 11.81
N GLU A 622 22.22 12.88 13.09
CA GLU A 622 23.28 12.33 13.97
C GLU A 622 23.08 10.83 14.23
N LEU A 623 21.85 10.40 14.53
CA LEU A 623 21.50 8.99 14.71
C LEU A 623 21.61 8.20 13.39
N VAL A 624 21.41 8.84 12.23
CA VAL A 624 21.72 8.22 10.92
C VAL A 624 23.21 7.90 10.81
N ARG A 625 24.11 8.80 11.27
CA ARG A 625 25.56 8.55 11.27
C ARG A 625 25.94 7.43 12.22
N ALA A 626 25.46 7.45 13.46
CA ALA A 626 25.70 6.39 14.44
C ALA A 626 25.33 4.99 13.92
N ARG A 627 24.18 4.87 13.23
CA ARG A 627 23.74 3.61 12.62
C ARG A 627 24.56 3.17 11.41
N LYS A 628 25.08 4.12 10.64
CA LYS A 628 26.01 3.81 9.55
C LYS A 628 27.34 3.31 10.12
N ALA A 629 27.82 3.92 11.21
CA ALA A 629 29.04 3.48 11.91
C ALA A 629 28.86 2.09 12.50
N ALA A 630 27.75 1.84 13.20
CA ALA A 630 27.41 0.52 13.73
C ALA A 630 27.38 -0.56 12.64
N ARG A 631 26.76 -0.28 11.49
CA ARG A 631 26.72 -1.21 10.35
C ARG A 631 28.10 -1.48 9.74
N HIS A 632 28.93 -0.45 9.64
CA HIS A 632 30.28 -0.58 9.12
C HIS A 632 31.11 -1.49 10.03
N VAL A 633 31.10 -1.23 11.34
CA VAL A 633 31.85 -1.99 12.34
C VAL A 633 31.31 -3.41 12.50
N TRP A 634 29.99 -3.58 12.52
CA TRP A 634 29.38 -4.90 12.69
C TRP A 634 29.82 -5.89 11.61
N ALA A 635 29.95 -5.45 10.35
CA ALA A 635 30.41 -6.32 9.28
C ALA A 635 31.82 -6.88 9.52
N ASP A 636 32.72 -6.06 10.08
CA ASP A 636 34.09 -6.48 10.42
C ASP A 636 34.12 -7.38 11.66
N VAL A 637 33.28 -7.07 12.66
CA VAL A 637 33.17 -7.84 13.90
C VAL A 637 32.59 -9.23 13.64
N GLU A 638 31.49 -9.33 12.87
CA GLU A 638 30.79 -10.58 12.59
C GLU A 638 31.61 -11.54 11.71
N VAL A 639 32.33 -11.01 10.71
CA VAL A 639 33.03 -11.83 9.71
C VAL A 639 34.48 -12.10 10.10
N TYR A 640 35.20 -11.08 10.58
CA TYR A 640 36.65 -11.14 10.77
C TYR A 640 37.09 -11.07 12.23
N TYR A 641 36.17 -10.93 13.19
CA TYR A 641 36.50 -10.66 14.59
C TYR A 641 37.39 -9.41 14.74
N ARG A 642 37.15 -8.40 13.89
CA ARG A 642 37.91 -7.15 13.88
C ARG A 642 37.05 -5.95 14.21
N TRP A 643 37.64 -4.97 14.87
CA TRP A 643 37.03 -3.67 15.12
C TRP A 643 37.93 -2.56 14.58
N LEU A 644 37.51 -1.85 13.54
CA LEU A 644 38.32 -0.79 12.90
C LEU A 644 39.77 -1.22 12.56
N GLN A 645 39.92 -2.41 11.99
CA GLN A 645 41.20 -3.08 11.66
C GLN A 645 41.97 -3.69 12.84
N ILE A 646 41.52 -3.48 14.07
CA ILE A 646 42.10 -4.08 15.27
C ILE A 646 41.56 -5.51 15.41
N ASP A 647 42.47 -6.47 15.58
CA ASP A 647 42.11 -7.88 15.81
C ASP A 647 41.70 -8.07 17.27
N LEU A 648 40.44 -8.46 17.50
CA LEU A 648 39.89 -8.60 18.85
C LEU A 648 40.44 -9.83 19.57
N GLN A 649 41.02 -10.81 18.86
CA GLN A 649 41.53 -12.07 19.46
C GLN A 649 43.06 -12.11 19.60
N ALA A 650 43.76 -11.01 19.32
CA ALA A 650 45.23 -11.01 19.31
C ALA A 650 45.88 -11.17 20.71
N HIS A 651 45.20 -10.77 21.78
CA HIS A 651 45.76 -10.66 23.14
C HIS A 651 45.36 -11.84 24.05
N ASN A 652 45.52 -13.08 23.57
CA ASN A 652 45.12 -14.33 24.25
C ASN A 652 45.91 -14.70 25.55
N GLY A 653 46.46 -13.72 26.26
CA GLY A 653 47.20 -13.94 27.52
C GLY A 653 47.15 -12.78 28.50
N GLU A 654 46.51 -11.68 28.15
CA GLU A 654 46.31 -10.51 29.01
C GLU A 654 45.04 -10.67 29.85
N THR A 655 44.96 -9.97 30.98
CA THR A 655 43.76 -9.94 31.82
C THR A 655 42.65 -9.14 31.16
N SER A 656 41.39 -9.41 31.51
CA SER A 656 40.25 -8.67 30.98
C SER A 656 40.32 -7.15 31.25
N GLU A 657 40.94 -6.73 32.35
CA GLU A 657 41.16 -5.31 32.68
C GLU A 657 42.17 -4.65 31.72
N GLU A 658 43.30 -5.32 31.45
CA GLU A 658 44.33 -4.84 30.51
C GLU A 658 43.75 -4.68 29.10
N ILE A 659 42.91 -5.63 28.67
CA ILE A 659 42.25 -5.56 27.35
C ILE A 659 41.23 -4.41 27.28
N LEU A 660 40.47 -4.16 28.36
CA LEU A 660 39.53 -3.02 28.42
C LEU A 660 40.26 -1.68 28.40
N GLU A 661 41.37 -1.55 29.14
CA GLU A 661 42.22 -0.35 29.12
C GLU A 661 42.81 -0.13 27.73
N TRP A 662 43.37 -1.17 27.12
CA TRP A 662 43.93 -1.14 25.77
C TRP A 662 42.91 -0.75 24.70
N LEU A 663 41.71 -1.35 24.71
CA LEU A 663 40.63 -0.99 23.78
C LEU A 663 40.22 0.48 23.92
N GLY A 664 40.15 0.97 25.16
CA GLY A 664 39.86 2.37 25.45
C GLY A 664 40.92 3.31 24.90
N ASP A 665 42.20 3.00 25.14
CA ASP A 665 43.33 3.80 24.67
C ASP A 665 43.42 3.84 23.14
N GLU A 666 43.22 2.70 22.47
CA GLU A 666 43.27 2.64 21.02
C GLU A 666 42.10 3.40 20.38
N ALA A 667 40.91 3.28 20.98
CA ALA A 667 39.76 4.08 20.59
C ALA A 667 40.01 5.59 20.77
N ALA A 668 40.64 6.00 21.87
CA ALA A 668 41.00 7.39 22.12
C ALA A 668 42.00 7.91 21.07
N LYS A 669 43.01 7.12 20.70
CA LYS A 669 43.98 7.47 19.63
C LYS A 669 43.28 7.74 18.31
N ILE A 670 42.34 6.88 17.90
CA ILE A 670 41.57 7.04 16.65
C ILE A 670 40.77 8.35 16.65
N VAL A 671 40.09 8.67 17.75
CA VAL A 671 39.31 9.91 17.89
C VAL A 671 40.22 11.15 17.80
N ILE A 672 41.34 11.15 18.53
CA ILE A 672 42.31 12.25 18.54
C ILE A 672 42.94 12.45 17.15
N GLN A 673 43.32 11.36 16.47
CA GLN A 673 43.89 11.40 15.13
C GLN A 673 42.90 12.00 14.12
N PHE A 674 41.64 11.58 14.17
CA PHE A 674 40.60 12.12 13.29
C PHE A 674 40.41 13.62 13.50
N LYS A 675 40.34 14.08 14.75
CA LYS A 675 40.14 15.51 15.07
C LYS A 675 41.35 16.39 14.73
N ARG A 676 42.57 15.83 14.73
CA ARG A 676 43.79 16.53 14.25
C ARG A 676 43.84 16.68 12.73
N SER A 677 43.08 15.88 11.98
CA SER A 677 43.10 15.94 10.51
C SER A 677 42.41 17.22 9.99
N LYS A 678 43.12 18.02 9.18
CA LYS A 678 42.59 19.27 8.59
C LYS A 678 41.55 19.05 7.48
N TYR A 679 41.46 17.84 6.93
CA TYR A 679 40.54 17.48 5.86
C TYR A 679 39.29 16.79 6.43
N ARG A 680 38.25 17.56 6.68
CA ARG A 680 37.01 17.14 7.36
C ARG A 680 36.04 16.30 6.48
N SER A 681 36.48 15.74 5.34
CA SER A 681 35.56 15.39 4.23
C SER A 681 35.59 13.95 3.71
N MET A 682 36.02 12.95 4.49
CA MET A 682 35.85 11.54 4.11
C MET A 682 34.80 10.89 5.00
N ASP A 683 33.66 10.49 4.44
CA ASP A 683 32.54 9.90 5.18
C ASP A 683 32.98 8.73 6.08
N HIS A 684 33.95 7.92 5.65
CA HIS A 684 34.49 6.79 6.42
C HIS A 684 35.21 7.21 7.71
N SER A 685 36.02 8.28 7.71
CA SER A 685 36.77 8.65 8.91
C SER A 685 35.86 9.22 10.00
N VAL A 686 34.75 9.87 9.59
CA VAL A 686 33.70 10.32 10.51
C VAL A 686 33.03 9.12 11.18
N LEU A 687 32.66 8.09 10.42
CA LEU A 687 32.05 6.87 10.97
C LEU A 687 32.98 6.14 11.94
N ASN A 688 34.27 6.04 11.61
CA ASN A 688 35.28 5.43 12.48
C ASN A 688 35.42 6.21 13.79
N SER A 689 35.41 7.54 13.73
CA SER A 689 35.46 8.37 14.94
C SER A 689 34.25 8.18 15.85
N VAL A 690 33.04 8.02 15.28
CA VAL A 690 31.81 7.77 16.05
C VAL A 690 31.89 6.43 16.78
N ALA A 691 32.31 5.38 16.06
CA ALA A 691 32.50 4.07 16.66
C ALA A 691 33.57 4.06 17.74
N ALA A 692 34.69 4.76 17.52
CA ALA A 692 35.77 4.88 18.49
C ALA A 692 35.34 5.63 19.75
N SER A 693 34.59 6.73 19.63
CA SER A 693 34.04 7.41 20.81
C SER A 693 33.15 6.49 21.67
N SER A 694 32.29 5.68 21.03
CA SER A 694 31.46 4.70 21.73
C SER A 694 32.31 3.60 22.41
N MET A 695 33.31 3.06 21.72
CA MET A 695 34.23 2.06 22.28
C MET A 695 34.97 2.58 23.52
N TYR A 696 35.50 3.80 23.45
CA TYR A 696 36.16 4.44 24.58
C TYR A 696 35.24 4.54 25.80
N ARG A 697 34.04 5.13 25.64
CA ARG A 697 33.12 5.32 26.77
C ARG A 697 32.71 4.01 27.44
N ILE A 698 32.36 3.02 26.62
CA ILE A 698 31.83 1.74 27.13
C ILE A 698 32.94 0.91 27.79
N SER A 699 34.12 0.80 27.16
CA SER A 699 35.26 0.05 27.74
C SER A 699 35.69 0.64 29.08
N GLN A 700 35.82 1.97 29.16
CA GLN A 700 36.18 2.68 30.40
C GLN A 700 35.09 2.56 31.48
N THR A 701 33.81 2.57 31.09
CA THR A 701 32.71 2.35 32.04
C THR A 701 32.75 0.95 32.64
N ILE A 702 32.98 -0.09 31.81
CA ILE A 702 33.08 -1.47 32.28
C ILE A 702 34.33 -1.65 33.14
N LEU A 703 35.46 -1.02 32.78
CA LEU A 703 36.69 -1.03 33.58
C LEU A 703 36.48 -0.37 34.96
N LEU A 704 35.77 0.75 35.01
CA LEU A 704 35.37 1.40 36.27
C LEU A 704 34.45 0.51 37.13
N HIS A 705 33.65 -0.36 36.51
CA HIS A 705 32.83 -1.31 37.24
C HIS A 705 33.67 -2.43 37.85
N CYS A 706 34.64 -2.96 37.10
CA CYS A 706 35.57 -4.00 37.57
C CYS A 706 36.41 -3.52 38.76
N THR A 707 36.90 -2.28 38.70
CA THR A 707 37.75 -1.68 39.75
C THR A 707 37.01 -1.31 41.04
N LYS A 708 35.68 -1.15 41.00
CA LYS A 708 34.85 -0.76 42.17
C LYS A 708 34.31 -1.94 42.98
N GLN A 709 34.35 -3.18 42.48
CA GLN A 709 33.86 -4.34 43.21
C GLN A 709 34.90 -4.87 44.21
N GLU A 710 34.47 -5.27 45.41
CA GLU A 710 35.35 -5.86 46.44
C GLU A 710 35.99 -7.19 46.00
N ASN A 711 35.30 -7.96 45.16
CA ASN A 711 35.82 -9.20 44.55
C ASN A 711 35.94 -9.01 43.04
N ARG A 712 37.12 -9.27 42.48
CA ARG A 712 37.38 -9.16 41.04
C ARG A 712 36.54 -10.18 40.28
N PRO A 713 35.76 -9.76 39.27
CA PRO A 713 34.99 -10.70 38.45
C PRO A 713 35.92 -11.56 37.61
N THR A 714 35.62 -12.84 37.49
CA THR A 714 36.29 -13.73 36.54
C THR A 714 35.94 -13.35 35.10
N ASP A 715 36.77 -13.74 34.13
CA ASP A 715 36.52 -13.42 32.71
C ASP A 715 35.17 -13.95 32.21
N GLU A 716 34.73 -15.12 32.72
CA GLU A 716 33.44 -15.71 32.40
C GLU A 716 32.27 -14.94 33.05
N GLU A 717 32.43 -14.47 34.29
CA GLU A 717 31.45 -13.59 34.95
C GLU A 717 31.32 -12.25 34.23
N LEU A 718 32.44 -11.69 33.76
CA LEU A 718 32.44 -10.44 33.00
C LEU A 718 31.77 -10.62 31.63
N PHE A 719 32.04 -11.73 30.93
CA PHE A 719 31.36 -12.05 29.68
C PHE A 719 29.85 -12.24 29.86
N GLU A 720 29.44 -12.89 30.96
CA GLU A 720 28.02 -13.05 31.30
C GLU A 720 27.36 -11.72 31.69
N LEU A 721 28.08 -10.82 32.39
CA LEU A 721 27.62 -9.46 32.67
C LEU A 721 27.37 -8.69 31.36
N ILE A 722 28.35 -8.64 30.45
CA ILE A 722 28.21 -7.94 29.16
C ILE A 722 27.07 -8.56 28.32
N SER A 723 26.98 -9.90 28.28
CA SER A 723 25.87 -10.59 27.61
C SER A 723 24.51 -10.21 28.18
N THR A 724 24.43 -10.00 29.49
CA THR A 724 23.21 -9.57 30.19
C THR A 724 22.88 -8.11 29.87
N ILE A 725 23.88 -7.22 29.84
CA ILE A 725 23.72 -5.82 29.42
C ILE A 725 23.18 -5.76 27.98
N ILE A 726 23.75 -6.53 27.07
CA ILE A 726 23.27 -6.63 25.67
C ILE A 726 21.81 -7.12 25.63
N ALA A 727 21.46 -8.14 26.42
CA ALA A 727 20.11 -8.67 26.45
C ALA A 727 19.09 -7.65 27.00
N ASP A 728 19.44 -6.91 28.06
CA ASP A 728 18.63 -5.81 28.61
C ASP A 728 18.44 -4.69 27.59
N LEU A 729 19.52 -4.30 26.89
CA LEU A 729 19.52 -3.30 25.83
C LEU A 729 18.59 -3.69 24.67
N LEU A 730 18.70 -4.92 24.19
CA LEU A 730 17.82 -5.43 23.12
C LEU A 730 16.37 -5.51 23.59
N CYS A 731 16.11 -5.97 24.82
CA CYS A 731 14.78 -5.98 25.40
C CYS A 731 14.16 -4.58 25.48
N ALA A 732 14.92 -3.58 25.95
CA ALA A 732 14.48 -2.18 26.00
C ALA A 732 14.19 -1.65 24.60
N CYS A 733 15.08 -1.87 23.63
CA CYS A 733 14.84 -1.51 22.23
C CYS A 733 13.54 -2.14 21.70
N PHE A 734 13.33 -3.43 21.97
CA PHE A 734 12.18 -4.20 21.47
C PHE A 734 10.83 -3.83 22.10
N THR A 735 10.80 -3.05 23.18
CA THR A 735 9.55 -2.45 23.69
C THR A 735 8.85 -1.60 22.61
N ASN A 736 9.61 -1.07 21.65
CA ASN A 736 9.11 -0.30 20.52
C ASN A 736 8.54 -1.13 19.37
N LEU A 737 8.65 -2.47 19.39
CA LEU A 737 8.17 -3.33 18.29
C LEU A 737 6.67 -3.14 17.98
N PRO A 738 5.74 -3.12 18.96
CA PRO A 738 4.31 -2.88 18.68
C PRO A 738 4.08 -1.55 17.96
N ARG A 739 4.76 -0.49 18.38
CA ARG A 739 4.69 0.85 17.79
C ARG A 739 5.20 0.84 16.35
N VAL A 740 6.37 0.24 16.10
CA VAL A 740 6.98 0.15 14.77
C VAL A 740 6.14 -0.69 13.80
N ILE A 741 5.61 -1.83 14.26
CA ILE A 741 4.69 -2.66 13.46
C ILE A 741 3.46 -1.84 13.07
N THR A 742 2.89 -1.10 14.03
CA THR A 742 1.72 -0.24 13.80
C THR A 742 2.04 0.92 12.84
N MET A 743 3.17 1.60 13.01
CA MET A 743 3.62 2.67 12.10
C MET A 743 3.82 2.15 10.68
N LYS A 744 4.44 0.98 10.50
CA LYS A 744 4.60 0.36 9.18
C LYS A 744 3.24 0.03 8.53
N CYS A 745 2.20 -0.24 9.32
CA CYS A 745 0.84 -0.41 8.80
C CYS A 745 0.16 0.89 8.37
N HIS A 746 0.65 2.05 8.82
CA HIS A 746 0.07 3.38 8.54
C HIS A 746 0.68 4.09 7.32
N GLU A 747 1.44 3.38 6.49
CA GLU A 747 2.14 3.97 5.35
C GLU A 747 1.20 4.77 4.42
N HIS A 748 1.57 6.04 4.18
CA HIS A 748 0.72 6.99 3.47
C HIS A 748 0.84 6.84 1.95
N ALA A 749 2.03 6.51 1.46
CA ALA A 749 2.25 6.25 0.04
C ALA A 749 1.52 4.97 -0.37
N ILE A 750 0.61 5.06 -1.35
CA ILE A 750 -0.17 3.89 -1.78
C ILE A 750 0.75 2.83 -2.38
N GLU A 751 1.79 3.28 -3.08
CA GLU A 751 2.78 2.47 -3.78
C GLU A 751 3.60 1.60 -2.82
N GLU A 752 3.89 2.09 -1.61
CA GLU A 752 4.75 1.42 -0.63
C GLU A 752 3.95 0.65 0.44
N ARG A 753 2.65 0.94 0.58
CA ARG A 753 1.80 0.42 1.65
C ARG A 753 1.75 -1.09 1.74
N GLU A 754 1.59 -1.78 0.60
CA GLU A 754 1.52 -3.25 0.58
C GLU A 754 2.84 -3.87 1.07
N ASP A 755 3.97 -3.35 0.58
CA ASP A 755 5.29 -3.86 0.95
C ASP A 755 5.62 -3.51 2.41
N SER A 756 5.25 -2.32 2.88
CA SER A 756 5.39 -1.92 4.29
C SER A 756 4.59 -2.82 5.24
N ILE A 757 3.33 -3.13 4.93
CA ILE A 757 2.52 -4.06 5.75
C ILE A 757 3.06 -5.48 5.67
N ARG A 758 3.59 -5.93 4.53
CA ARG A 758 4.27 -7.22 4.43
C ARG A 758 5.46 -7.29 5.39
N THR A 759 6.28 -6.24 5.43
CA THR A 759 7.38 -6.14 6.39
C THR A 759 6.86 -6.13 7.83
N ALA A 760 5.77 -5.42 8.11
CA ALA A 760 5.13 -5.43 9.44
C ALA A 760 4.66 -6.83 9.85
N ALA A 761 4.06 -7.59 8.94
CA ALA A 761 3.62 -8.96 9.17
C ALA A 761 4.78 -9.93 9.41
N GLN A 762 5.87 -9.78 8.64
CA GLN A 762 7.09 -10.57 8.84
C GLN A 762 7.73 -10.27 10.20
N LEU A 763 7.84 -8.99 10.54
CA LEU A 763 8.38 -8.52 11.82
C LEU A 763 7.55 -9.06 12.99
N LEU A 764 6.21 -8.94 12.90
CA LEU A 764 5.27 -9.44 13.90
C LEU A 764 5.37 -10.96 14.10
N GLY A 765 5.40 -11.71 12.99
CA GLY A 765 5.51 -13.18 13.05
C GLY A 765 6.81 -13.62 13.75
N ARG A 766 7.95 -13.03 13.37
CA ARG A 766 9.26 -13.34 13.98
C ARG A 766 9.37 -12.86 15.43
N SER A 767 8.66 -11.79 15.82
CA SER A 767 8.71 -11.24 17.18
C SER A 767 7.70 -11.87 18.15
N LYS A 768 6.93 -12.89 17.74
CA LYS A 768 5.86 -13.49 18.58
C LYS A 768 6.30 -13.87 19.99
N LYS A 769 7.44 -14.56 20.13
CA LYS A 769 7.97 -14.95 21.46
C LYS A 769 8.62 -13.79 22.20
N ILE A 770 9.24 -12.84 21.48
CA ILE A 770 9.81 -11.62 22.07
C ILE A 770 8.70 -10.81 22.75
N LEU A 771 7.57 -10.61 22.07
CA LEU A 771 6.39 -9.93 22.62
C LEU A 771 5.84 -10.64 23.86
N LYS A 772 5.93 -11.98 23.92
CA LYS A 772 5.53 -12.75 25.11
C LYS A 772 6.48 -12.51 26.30
N ILE A 773 7.79 -12.41 26.06
CA ILE A 773 8.77 -12.05 27.11
C ILE A 773 8.49 -10.64 27.60
N LEU A 774 8.32 -9.67 26.70
CA LEU A 774 8.08 -8.26 27.06
C LEU A 774 6.77 -8.07 27.82
N LYS A 775 5.69 -8.79 27.43
CA LYS A 775 4.40 -8.73 28.13
C LYS A 775 4.49 -9.21 29.59
N ALA A 776 5.43 -10.10 29.90
CA ALA A 776 5.65 -10.60 31.26
C ALA A 776 6.47 -9.64 32.14
N ARG A 777 7.02 -8.56 31.55
CA ARG A 777 7.89 -7.60 32.26
C ARG A 777 7.14 -6.33 32.61
N GLN A 778 7.52 -5.72 33.71
CA GLN A 778 7.05 -4.40 34.11
C GLN A 778 7.87 -3.33 33.38
N LEU A 779 7.18 -2.42 32.70
CA LEU A 779 7.84 -1.33 31.97
C LEU A 779 8.17 -0.17 32.93
N PRO A 780 9.25 0.60 32.65
CA PRO A 780 9.50 1.86 33.36
C PRO A 780 8.44 2.91 33.00
N ASP A 781 8.28 3.90 33.87
CA ASP A 781 7.38 5.04 33.65
C ASP A 781 8.02 6.03 32.66
N LEU A 782 7.92 5.71 31.37
CA LEU A 782 8.45 6.50 30.27
C LEU A 782 7.36 6.67 29.21
N ASP A 783 7.25 7.86 28.61
CA ASP A 783 6.32 8.05 27.51
C ASP A 783 6.76 7.26 26.26
N MET A 784 5.79 6.92 25.41
CA MET A 784 6.03 6.11 24.21
C MET A 784 7.04 6.71 23.23
N ASP A 785 7.13 8.03 23.15
CA ASP A 785 8.05 8.71 22.24
C ASP A 785 9.48 8.62 22.76
N SER A 786 9.66 8.80 24.07
CA SER A 786 10.94 8.66 24.76
C SER A 786 11.47 7.22 24.75
N MET A 787 10.60 6.20 24.78
CA MET A 787 11.04 4.79 24.73
C MET A 787 11.85 4.43 23.47
N GLY A 788 11.76 5.21 22.40
CA GLY A 788 12.52 5.00 21.16
C GLY A 788 14.00 5.37 21.26
N TYR A 789 14.39 6.18 22.24
CA TYR A 789 15.71 6.82 22.32
C TYR A 789 16.51 6.33 23.52
N ILE A 790 17.68 5.71 23.27
CA ILE A 790 18.54 5.15 24.31
C ILE A 790 18.94 6.19 25.37
N ASP A 791 19.24 7.43 24.97
CA ASP A 791 19.60 8.51 25.90
C ASP A 791 18.48 8.81 26.92
N LYS A 792 17.21 8.63 26.52
CA LYS A 792 16.05 8.83 27.42
C LYS A 792 15.91 7.71 28.43
N TRP A 793 16.29 6.49 28.06
CA TRP A 793 16.37 5.38 29.01
C TRP A 793 17.51 5.56 30.00
N HIS A 794 18.66 6.04 29.53
CA HIS A 794 19.83 6.29 30.38
C HIS A 794 19.57 7.41 31.39
N ALA A 795 18.81 8.44 31.00
CA ALA A 795 18.41 9.55 31.89
C ALA A 795 17.42 9.16 33.00
N LEU A 796 16.93 7.91 33.04
CA LEU A 796 16.00 7.47 34.09
C LEU A 796 16.70 7.35 35.45
N PRO A 797 16.08 7.83 36.55
CA PRO A 797 16.55 7.52 37.89
C PRO A 797 16.59 6.01 38.13
N LYS A 798 17.68 5.51 38.72
CA LYS A 798 17.86 4.08 39.04
C LYS A 798 16.70 3.50 39.88
N SER A 799 16.00 4.34 40.65
CA SER A 799 14.83 3.96 41.47
C SER A 799 13.55 3.69 40.66
N GLN A 800 13.47 4.12 39.40
CA GLN A 800 12.27 4.00 38.55
C GLN A 800 12.30 2.76 37.62
N ILE A 801 13.37 1.96 37.65
CA ILE A 801 13.46 0.70 36.88
C ILE A 801 12.99 -0.49 37.74
N PRO A 802 11.96 -1.24 37.31
CA PRO A 802 11.52 -2.44 38.03
C PRO A 802 12.56 -3.58 38.06
N ASN A 803 12.63 -4.27 39.21
CA ASN A 803 13.53 -5.38 39.62
C ASN A 803 14.93 -5.02 40.15
N CYS A 804 14.97 -4.69 41.44
CA CYS A 804 16.08 -4.99 42.34
C CYS A 804 16.08 -6.48 42.70
N CYS A 805 17.03 -7.25 42.16
CA CYS A 805 17.41 -8.55 42.76
C CYS A 805 18.92 -8.84 42.75
N PHE A 806 19.77 -8.01 42.14
CA PHE A 806 21.21 -8.26 42.12
C PHE A 806 22.01 -7.56 43.23
N SER A 807 21.48 -6.50 43.86
CA SER A 807 22.17 -5.84 44.98
C SER A 807 21.87 -6.46 46.36
N SER A 808 20.71 -7.10 46.54
CA SER A 808 20.28 -7.62 47.85
C SER A 808 20.99 -8.91 48.28
N ALA A 809 21.41 -9.75 47.32
CA ALA A 809 22.04 -11.04 47.65
C ALA A 809 23.46 -10.93 48.23
N ARG A 810 24.15 -9.78 48.05
CA ARG A 810 25.51 -9.58 48.57
C ARG A 810 25.55 -8.85 49.92
N SER A 811 24.51 -8.08 50.26
CA SER A 811 24.47 -7.29 51.50
C SER A 811 23.90 -8.01 52.72
N GLN A 812 23.41 -9.26 52.60
CA GLN A 812 22.83 -9.99 53.74
C GLN A 812 23.81 -10.83 54.56
N LEU A 813 25.13 -10.74 54.30
CA LEU A 813 26.15 -11.42 55.10
C LEU A 813 27.02 -10.46 55.94
N ALA A 814 26.49 -9.31 56.35
CA ALA A 814 27.13 -8.48 57.37
C ALA A 814 26.15 -7.46 57.95
N SER A 815 25.39 -7.84 58.99
CA SER A 815 25.06 -7.01 60.16
C SER A 815 23.83 -7.59 60.87
N SER A 816 24.08 -8.43 61.86
CA SER A 816 23.15 -8.69 62.95
C SER A 816 23.32 -7.60 64.00
N SER A 817 22.37 -6.70 64.14
CA SER A 817 22.07 -6.05 65.43
C SER A 817 20.73 -5.32 65.39
N SER A 818 19.93 -5.65 66.39
CA SER A 818 18.59 -5.18 66.71
C SER A 818 18.49 -3.67 66.99
N SER A 819 17.42 -3.05 66.50
CA SER A 819 16.72 -1.97 67.21
C SER A 819 15.30 -1.82 66.67
N GLU A 820 14.33 -1.96 67.57
CA GLU A 820 12.89 -1.74 67.35
C GLU A 820 12.58 -0.30 66.93
N SER A 821 11.67 -0.13 65.96
CA SER A 821 10.94 1.13 65.78
C SER A 821 9.57 0.88 65.12
N ILE A 822 8.54 0.82 65.97
CA ILE A 822 7.14 1.27 65.82
C ILE A 822 6.61 1.42 64.37
N GLU A 823 5.76 0.47 63.94
CA GLU A 823 4.84 0.63 62.81
C GLU A 823 3.66 1.53 63.20
N ILE A 824 3.53 2.69 62.55
CA ILE A 824 2.29 3.47 62.52
C ILE A 824 1.52 3.05 61.27
N THR A 825 0.53 2.17 61.45
CA THR A 825 -0.44 1.80 60.42
C THR A 825 -1.39 2.97 60.17
N ILE A 826 -1.10 3.82 59.18
CA ILE A 826 -2.10 4.74 58.62
C ILE A 826 -2.98 3.92 57.67
N SER A 827 -4.07 3.38 58.21
CA SER A 827 -5.20 2.94 57.40
C SER A 827 -5.78 4.15 56.70
N VAL A 828 -5.56 4.28 55.39
CA VAL A 828 -6.33 5.21 54.55
C VAL A 828 -7.76 4.68 54.52
N ALA A 829 -8.57 5.18 55.46
CA ALA A 829 -10.00 4.99 55.46
C ALA A 829 -10.52 5.47 54.11
N LYS A 830 -11.21 4.57 53.41
CA LYS A 830 -11.98 4.82 52.20
C LYS A 830 -12.93 5.99 52.52
N LEU A 831 -12.54 7.20 52.15
CA LEU A 831 -13.37 8.39 52.20
C LEU A 831 -14.57 8.09 51.30
N HIS A 832 -15.65 7.64 51.93
CA HIS A 832 -16.96 7.57 51.31
C HIS A 832 -17.24 8.97 50.78
N SER A 833 -17.29 9.10 49.45
CA SER A 833 -17.66 10.30 48.70
C SER A 833 -19.15 10.62 48.88
N THR A 834 -19.64 10.56 50.11
CA THR A 834 -21.05 10.64 50.50
C THR A 834 -21.32 11.87 51.38
N LEU A 835 -20.34 12.78 51.56
CA LEU A 835 -20.43 13.85 52.58
C LEU A 835 -20.50 15.29 52.05
N MET A 836 -20.59 15.57 50.74
CA MET A 836 -20.63 16.97 50.25
C MET A 836 -21.49 17.23 48.99
N ILE A 837 -22.74 16.76 48.92
CA ILE A 837 -23.68 17.27 47.89
C ILE A 837 -25.07 17.45 48.50
N THR A 838 -25.28 18.57 49.19
CA THR A 838 -26.61 19.01 49.66
C THR A 838 -27.31 19.95 48.68
N ASN A 839 -26.73 20.27 47.51
CA ASN A 839 -27.38 21.13 46.52
C ASN A 839 -26.99 20.78 45.06
N ILE A 840 -27.71 19.83 44.47
CA ILE A 840 -27.49 19.31 43.11
C ILE A 840 -27.65 20.38 42.02
N ARG A 841 -28.43 21.45 42.28
CA ARG A 841 -28.64 22.55 41.33
C ARG A 841 -27.33 23.29 41.00
N ASN A 842 -26.32 23.22 41.86
CA ASN A 842 -24.98 23.76 41.59
C ASN A 842 -24.17 22.89 40.61
N PHE A 843 -24.46 21.59 40.52
CA PHE A 843 -23.75 20.66 39.65
C PHE A 843 -24.42 20.50 38.28
N ILE A 844 -25.74 20.73 38.20
CA ILE A 844 -26.51 20.77 36.96
C ILE A 844 -27.31 22.09 36.94
N PRO A 845 -26.73 23.20 36.44
CA PRO A 845 -27.39 24.50 36.44
C PRO A 845 -28.45 24.65 35.33
N ILE A 846 -28.71 23.59 34.56
CA ILE A 846 -29.64 23.58 33.44
C ILE A 846 -31.02 23.15 33.96
N THR A 847 -32.02 24.01 33.80
CA THR A 847 -33.43 23.67 34.10
C THR A 847 -34.10 23.23 32.80
N LEU A 848 -34.60 21.99 32.75
CA LEU A 848 -35.28 21.44 31.58
C LEU A 848 -36.66 22.09 31.39
N GLU A 849 -36.83 22.83 30.31
CA GLU A 849 -38.09 23.45 29.88
C GLU A 849 -38.58 22.85 28.55
N MET A 850 -39.89 22.90 28.31
CA MET A 850 -40.53 22.28 27.14
C MET A 850 -40.07 22.88 25.80
N GLU A 851 -39.54 24.11 25.82
CA GLU A 851 -38.98 24.81 24.65
C GLU A 851 -37.45 24.69 24.54
N SER A 852 -36.77 24.11 25.52
CA SER A 852 -35.30 24.09 25.58
C SER A 852 -34.67 23.01 24.69
N ALA A 853 -33.72 23.39 23.84
CA ALA A 853 -32.91 22.47 23.02
C ALA A 853 -31.78 21.77 23.80
N GLN A 854 -31.77 21.89 25.13
CA GLN A 854 -30.68 21.46 26.00
C GLN A 854 -30.91 20.08 26.62
N TYR A 855 -31.93 19.35 26.17
CA TYR A 855 -32.28 18.03 26.69
C TYR A 855 -31.11 17.05 26.68
N ILE A 856 -30.40 16.94 25.55
CA ILE A 856 -29.27 16.01 25.40
C ILE A 856 -28.12 16.37 26.34
N SER A 857 -27.79 17.66 26.45
CA SER A 857 -26.76 18.13 27.36
C SER A 857 -27.13 17.89 28.83
N CYS A 858 -28.40 18.12 29.20
CA CYS A 858 -28.89 17.89 30.55
C CYS A 858 -28.98 16.39 30.88
N SER A 859 -29.41 15.55 29.94
CA SER A 859 -29.54 14.10 30.14
C SER A 859 -28.18 13.43 30.28
N GLU A 860 -27.18 13.85 29.50
CA GLU A 860 -25.81 13.36 29.66
C GLU A 860 -25.16 13.83 30.97
N LEU A 861 -25.33 15.10 31.36
CA LEU A 861 -24.84 15.58 32.66
C LEU A 861 -25.48 14.82 33.83
N LEU A 862 -26.79 14.53 33.74
CA LEU A 862 -27.49 13.74 34.74
C LEU A 862 -26.98 12.29 34.78
N ARG A 863 -26.80 11.64 33.62
CA ARG A 863 -26.20 10.28 33.55
C ARG A 863 -24.81 10.23 34.15
N ILE A 864 -23.97 11.23 33.86
CA ILE A 864 -22.61 11.35 34.42
C ILE A 864 -22.69 11.47 35.95
N HIS A 865 -23.61 12.30 36.44
CA HIS A 865 -23.80 12.47 37.88
C HIS A 865 -24.30 11.18 38.54
N CYS A 866 -25.29 10.50 37.95
CA CYS A 866 -25.80 9.21 38.41
C CYS A 866 -24.74 8.09 38.37
N ARG A 867 -23.80 8.12 37.41
CA ARG A 867 -22.62 7.22 37.40
C ARG A 867 -21.65 7.54 38.53
N ALA A 868 -21.40 8.82 38.80
CA ALA A 868 -20.48 9.25 39.86
C ALA A 868 -20.98 8.87 41.27
N ILE A 869 -22.30 8.74 41.46
CA ILE A 869 -22.92 8.29 42.72
C ILE A 869 -23.34 6.81 42.70
N GLU A 870 -22.85 6.03 41.71
CA GLU A 870 -23.09 4.57 41.54
C GLU A 870 -24.58 4.16 41.46
N LEU A 871 -25.46 5.03 40.95
CA LEU A 871 -26.92 4.82 40.89
C LEU A 871 -27.48 4.65 39.46
N ILE A 872 -26.62 4.60 38.43
CA ILE A 872 -27.04 4.54 37.02
C ILE A 872 -27.90 3.31 36.69
N ASP A 873 -27.63 2.17 37.34
CA ASP A 873 -28.32 0.89 37.11
C ASP A 873 -29.82 0.94 37.51
N HIS A 874 -30.23 1.99 38.23
CA HIS A 874 -31.63 2.24 38.63
C HIS A 874 -32.40 3.14 37.66
N ILE A 875 -31.71 3.81 36.71
CA ILE A 875 -32.32 4.60 35.62
C ILE A 875 -32.30 3.77 34.32
N GLU A 876 -31.24 3.01 34.08
CA GLU A 876 -31.08 2.12 32.92
C GLU A 876 -30.85 0.67 33.39
N PRO A 877 -31.91 -0.17 33.50
CA PRO A 877 -31.76 -1.54 33.95
C PRO A 877 -30.95 -2.36 32.93
N LYS A 878 -29.90 -3.05 33.41
CA LYS A 878 -28.99 -3.87 32.61
C LYS A 878 -29.73 -5.08 32.00
N ALA A 879 -29.86 -5.13 30.68
CA ALA A 879 -30.55 -6.22 29.97
C ALA A 879 -29.86 -7.58 30.18
N ALA A 880 -30.64 -8.60 30.55
CA ALA A 880 -30.19 -9.96 30.88
C ALA A 880 -29.58 -10.71 29.68
N ILE A 881 -28.48 -11.41 29.95
CA ILE A 881 -27.71 -12.26 29.04
C ILE A 881 -28.52 -13.54 28.70
N ILE A 882 -28.83 -13.77 27.42
CA ILE A 882 -29.27 -15.07 26.91
C ILE A 882 -28.02 -15.83 26.45
N SER A 883 -27.55 -16.77 27.26
CA SER A 883 -26.59 -17.80 26.86
C SER A 883 -27.25 -19.16 27.01
N SER A 884 -27.55 -19.80 25.87
CA SER A 884 -27.98 -21.19 25.79
C SER A 884 -26.77 -22.11 25.59
N SER A 885 -26.48 -22.96 26.58
CA SER A 885 -25.94 -24.31 26.33
C SER A 885 -26.01 -25.19 27.58
N THR A 886 -26.69 -26.31 27.41
CA THR A 886 -26.97 -27.43 28.30
C THR A 886 -25.71 -28.24 28.67
N THR A 887 -25.55 -28.67 29.94
CA THR A 887 -25.52 -30.08 30.40
C THR A 887 -24.88 -30.28 31.79
N ASN A 888 -25.68 -30.90 32.68
CA ASN A 888 -25.35 -31.96 33.65
C ASN A 888 -24.58 -31.70 34.96
N LYS A 889 -25.39 -31.79 36.04
CA LYS A 889 -25.29 -32.64 37.25
C LYS A 889 -24.96 -32.00 38.62
N VAL A 890 -26.02 -32.00 39.45
CA VAL A 890 -26.18 -32.44 40.87
C VAL A 890 -25.39 -31.73 41.97
N GLY A 891 -26.14 -31.11 42.89
CA GLY A 891 -25.71 -30.76 44.25
C GLY A 891 -26.69 -29.78 44.90
N ALA A 892 -27.32 -30.18 46.00
CA ALA A 892 -28.34 -29.45 46.75
C ALA A 892 -27.78 -28.22 47.49
N ASP A 893 -28.57 -27.14 47.62
CA ASP A 893 -28.96 -26.54 48.91
C ASP A 893 -29.79 -25.25 48.77
N LYS A 894 -30.60 -24.98 49.80
CA LYS A 894 -31.69 -23.99 50.01
C LYS A 894 -31.50 -22.55 49.47
N PRO A 895 -32.61 -21.85 49.13
CA PRO A 895 -32.62 -20.39 48.97
C PRO A 895 -32.69 -19.70 50.33
N THR A 896 -31.82 -18.71 50.56
CA THR A 896 -31.94 -17.75 51.68
C THR A 896 -32.26 -16.38 51.08
N ASP A 897 -33.22 -15.70 51.70
CA ASP A 897 -33.91 -14.47 51.25
C ASP A 897 -33.00 -13.29 50.83
N PRO A 898 -33.44 -12.43 49.88
CA PRO A 898 -32.75 -11.19 49.55
C PRO A 898 -32.97 -10.10 50.62
N LYS A 899 -31.87 -9.49 51.07
CA LYS A 899 -31.84 -8.32 52.00
C LYS A 899 -32.63 -7.12 51.45
N PRO A 900 -33.28 -6.32 52.32
CA PRO A 900 -34.13 -5.21 51.94
C PRO A 900 -33.34 -3.98 51.47
N ILE A 901 -33.93 -3.31 50.49
CA ILE A 901 -33.48 -2.11 49.78
C ILE A 901 -33.53 -0.89 50.71
N ASP A 902 -32.50 -0.04 50.68
CA ASP A 902 -32.36 1.16 51.52
C ASP A 902 -33.31 2.29 51.04
N LEU A 903 -34.38 2.53 51.80
CA LEU A 903 -35.44 3.50 51.52
C LEU A 903 -34.92 4.95 51.43
N ALA A 904 -33.77 5.24 52.07
CA ALA A 904 -33.13 6.56 52.02
C ALA A 904 -32.49 6.89 50.67
N LEU A 905 -32.14 5.86 49.87
CA LEU A 905 -31.53 6.01 48.55
C LEU A 905 -32.57 6.42 47.48
N TRP A 906 -33.79 5.88 47.58
CA TRP A 906 -34.92 6.18 46.69
C TRP A 906 -35.35 7.65 46.75
N ASN A 907 -35.50 8.18 47.98
CA ASN A 907 -35.91 9.56 48.19
C ASN A 907 -34.89 10.57 47.63
N ARG A 908 -33.61 10.18 47.53
CA ARG A 908 -32.56 11.05 46.97
C ARG A 908 -32.62 11.11 45.46
N LEU A 909 -32.82 9.97 44.77
CA LEU A 909 -32.88 9.89 43.32
C LEU A 909 -34.09 10.66 42.75
N ASP A 910 -35.25 10.54 43.40
CA ASP A 910 -36.46 11.26 43.03
C ASP A 910 -36.27 12.78 43.18
N ALA A 911 -35.63 13.22 44.26
CA ALA A 911 -35.31 14.64 44.45
C ALA A 911 -34.38 15.19 43.36
N ILE A 912 -33.42 14.40 42.84
CA ILE A 912 -32.53 14.80 41.74
C ILE A 912 -33.36 15.07 40.47
N ILE A 913 -34.15 14.09 40.03
CA ILE A 913 -34.91 14.17 38.77
C ILE A 913 -35.91 15.33 38.82
N TYR A 914 -36.68 15.45 39.91
CA TYR A 914 -37.68 16.51 40.04
C TYR A 914 -37.10 17.92 40.26
N SER A 915 -35.87 18.04 40.80
CA SER A 915 -35.22 19.36 40.96
C SER A 915 -34.63 19.94 39.67
N THR A 916 -34.44 19.12 38.64
CA THR A 916 -33.80 19.51 37.36
C THR A 916 -34.78 19.87 36.24
N ILE A 917 -36.09 19.79 36.50
CA ILE A 917 -37.16 20.04 35.51
C ILE A 917 -38.01 21.26 35.89
N SER A 918 -38.57 21.96 34.90
CA SER A 918 -39.45 23.11 35.12
C SER A 918 -40.79 22.69 35.75
N ASN A 919 -41.48 23.63 36.40
CA ASN A 919 -42.78 23.37 37.04
C ASN A 919 -43.86 22.84 36.07
N GLU A 920 -43.80 23.21 34.78
CA GLU A 920 -44.75 22.75 33.76
C GLU A 920 -44.54 21.28 33.37
N LEU A 921 -43.27 20.88 33.21
CA LEU A 921 -42.90 19.48 32.97
C LEU A 921 -43.10 18.60 34.21
N LEU A 922 -42.85 19.17 35.40
CA LEU A 922 -43.09 18.51 36.67
C LEU A 922 -44.55 18.06 36.80
N GLN A 923 -45.51 18.94 36.49
CA GLN A 923 -46.95 18.61 36.54
C GLN A 923 -47.37 17.54 35.52
N THR A 924 -46.62 17.38 34.43
CA THR A 924 -46.90 16.40 33.37
C THR A 924 -46.36 15.01 33.72
N ILE A 925 -45.25 14.95 34.45
CA ILE A 925 -44.50 13.71 34.72
C ILE A 925 -44.80 13.15 36.12
N LEU A 926 -45.26 13.98 37.07
CA LEU A 926 -45.63 13.52 38.42
C LEU A 926 -46.83 12.57 38.37
N LYS A 927 -46.61 11.28 38.66
CA LYS A 927 -47.67 10.29 38.90
C LYS A 927 -47.49 9.65 40.28
N PRO A 928 -48.56 9.42 41.05
CA PRO A 928 -48.42 8.79 42.37
C PRO A 928 -47.84 7.37 42.25
N LYS A 929 -46.78 7.09 43.02
CA LYS A 929 -46.05 5.80 43.08
C LYS A 929 -45.27 5.38 41.81
N SER A 930 -44.95 6.29 40.89
CA SER A 930 -44.08 5.97 39.75
C SER A 930 -42.60 5.83 40.17
N SER A 931 -41.88 4.89 39.57
CA SER A 931 -40.42 4.77 39.80
C SER A 931 -39.63 5.83 39.04
N ALA A 932 -38.44 6.17 39.52
CA ALA A 932 -37.50 7.09 38.86
C ALA A 932 -37.22 6.70 37.39
N ALA A 933 -37.07 5.42 37.08
CA ALA A 933 -36.89 4.92 35.71
C ALA A 933 -38.14 5.18 34.83
N GLN A 934 -39.35 5.07 35.38
CA GLN A 934 -40.58 5.37 34.65
C GLN A 934 -40.76 6.87 34.40
N ALA A 935 -40.44 7.69 35.40
CA ALA A 935 -40.43 9.14 35.26
C ALA A 935 -39.40 9.57 34.18
N TRP A 936 -38.21 8.95 34.19
CA TRP A 936 -37.16 9.19 33.20
C TRP A 936 -37.57 8.78 31.78
N ALA A 937 -38.12 7.58 31.60
CA ALA A 937 -38.59 7.11 30.29
C ALA A 937 -39.74 7.98 29.74
N THR A 938 -40.61 8.49 30.62
CA THR A 938 -41.69 9.41 30.24
C THR A 938 -41.11 10.75 29.79
N LEU A 939 -40.15 11.30 30.55
CA LEU A 939 -39.42 12.53 30.21
C LEU A 939 -38.69 12.39 28.86
N GLU A 940 -38.02 11.27 28.61
CA GLU A 940 -37.37 10.96 27.32
C GLU A 940 -38.37 10.90 26.17
N SER A 941 -39.52 10.25 26.37
CA SER A 941 -40.56 10.14 25.34
C SER A 941 -41.15 11.50 24.92
N ILE A 942 -41.32 12.44 25.86
CA ILE A 942 -41.85 13.79 25.58
C ILE A 942 -40.92 14.55 24.64
N PHE A 943 -39.60 14.43 24.83
CA PHE A 943 -38.61 15.13 24.01
C PHE A 943 -38.32 14.42 22.68
N GLN A 944 -38.45 13.10 22.61
CA GLN A 944 -38.31 12.33 21.36
C GLN A 944 -39.51 12.46 20.40
N HIS A 945 -40.74 12.66 20.90
CA HIS A 945 -41.94 12.72 20.04
C HIS A 945 -42.04 14.00 19.18
N ASN A 946 -41.24 15.03 19.46
CA ASN A 946 -41.28 16.35 18.79
C ASN A 946 -40.04 16.62 17.89
N GLN A 947 -39.31 15.57 17.49
CA GLN A 947 -38.03 15.71 16.79
C GLN A 947 -38.19 16.34 15.38
N ASN A 948 -39.24 15.97 14.64
CA ASN A 948 -39.46 16.42 13.27
C ASN A 948 -39.95 17.88 13.18
N GLU A 949 -40.88 18.30 14.05
CA GLU A 949 -41.36 19.68 14.11
C GLU A 949 -40.25 20.63 14.58
N ARG A 950 -39.39 20.20 15.52
CA ARG A 950 -38.22 20.97 15.94
C ARG A 950 -37.15 21.08 14.86
N ALA A 951 -36.90 20.01 14.09
CA ALA A 951 -36.02 20.08 12.93
C ALA A 951 -36.52 21.11 11.91
N LEU A 952 -37.82 21.09 11.58
CA LEU A 952 -38.45 22.08 10.69
C LEU A 952 -38.35 23.52 11.22
N TYR A 953 -38.58 23.73 12.52
CA TYR A 953 -38.44 25.04 13.15
C TYR A 953 -36.99 25.56 13.10
N LEU A 954 -36.02 24.69 13.39
CA LEU A 954 -34.59 25.05 13.39
C LEU A 954 -34.06 25.29 11.97
N GLU A 955 -34.51 24.53 10.97
CA GLU A 955 -34.21 24.80 9.55
C GLU A 955 -34.78 26.15 9.12
N HIS A 956 -36.05 26.43 9.45
CA HIS A 956 -36.65 27.73 9.18
C HIS A 956 -35.89 28.87 9.86
N LYS A 957 -35.45 28.68 11.11
CA LYS A 957 -34.63 29.65 11.85
C LYS A 957 -33.25 29.85 11.20
N LEU A 958 -32.61 28.78 10.73
CA LEU A 958 -31.33 28.85 10.01
C LEU A 958 -31.47 29.71 8.73
N VAL A 959 -32.52 29.45 7.94
CA VAL A 959 -32.78 30.16 6.67
C VAL A 959 -33.16 31.63 6.87
N THR A 960 -33.87 31.95 7.95
CA THR A 960 -34.33 33.31 8.24
C THR A 960 -33.31 34.17 9.00
N THR A 961 -32.24 33.58 9.55
CA THR A 961 -31.19 34.30 10.27
C THR A 961 -30.24 35.03 9.31
N LYS A 962 -30.46 36.34 9.13
CA LYS A 962 -29.66 37.21 8.25
C LYS A 962 -28.57 37.95 9.03
N LEU A 963 -27.40 38.11 8.41
CA LEU A 963 -26.26 38.85 8.97
C LEU A 963 -26.63 40.29 9.39
N ALA A 964 -27.59 40.92 8.70
CA ALA A 964 -28.06 42.28 9.00
C ALA A 964 -28.68 42.45 10.40
N ASN A 965 -29.08 41.35 11.06
CA ASN A 965 -29.69 41.38 12.39
C ASN A 965 -28.63 41.34 13.52
N PHE A 966 -27.33 41.35 13.19
CA PHE A 966 -26.24 41.22 14.16
C PHE A 966 -25.22 42.34 14.01
N THR A 967 -24.64 42.78 15.13
CA THR A 967 -23.67 43.89 15.18
C THR A 967 -22.29 43.53 14.63
N ASN A 968 -21.91 42.24 14.58
CA ASN A 968 -20.66 41.80 13.96
C ASN A 968 -20.76 40.36 13.41
N CYS A 969 -19.82 40.00 12.53
CA CYS A 969 -19.80 38.70 11.86
C CYS A 969 -19.54 37.54 12.84
N SER A 970 -18.80 37.77 13.93
CA SER A 970 -18.49 36.72 14.91
C SER A 970 -19.73 36.25 15.66
N THR A 971 -20.59 37.16 16.11
CA THR A 971 -21.86 36.80 16.77
C THR A 971 -22.83 36.12 15.81
N TYR A 972 -22.84 36.52 14.54
CA TYR A 972 -23.60 35.83 13.50
C TYR A 972 -23.12 34.38 13.30
N CYS A 973 -21.80 34.17 13.12
CA CYS A 973 -21.23 32.84 12.94
C CYS A 973 -21.42 31.94 14.18
N GLN A 974 -21.32 32.49 15.38
CA GLN A 974 -21.62 31.76 16.62
C GLN A 974 -23.10 31.34 16.69
N THR A 975 -24.01 32.22 16.28
CA THR A 975 -25.45 31.91 16.26
C THR A 975 -25.78 30.84 15.23
N LEU A 976 -25.20 30.92 14.02
CA LEU A 976 -25.37 29.88 13.01
C LEU A 976 -24.78 28.54 13.45
N LYS A 977 -23.60 28.56 14.09
CA LYS A 977 -22.98 27.36 14.64
C LYS A 977 -23.87 26.73 15.72
N MET A 978 -24.42 27.53 16.62
CA MET A 978 -25.36 27.06 17.65
C MET A 978 -26.61 26.41 17.03
N ILE A 979 -27.21 27.00 15.99
CA ILE A 979 -28.38 26.42 15.30
C ILE A 979 -27.98 25.12 14.57
N SER A 980 -26.81 25.08 13.95
CA SER A 980 -26.28 23.88 13.28
C SER A 980 -26.02 22.74 14.28
N ASP A 981 -25.44 23.05 15.44
CA ASP A 981 -25.20 22.08 16.50
C ASP A 981 -26.55 21.59 17.08
N GLN A 982 -27.58 22.44 17.14
CA GLN A 982 -28.95 22.05 17.52
C GLN A 982 -29.64 21.16 16.47
N LEU A 983 -29.39 21.37 15.17
CA LEU A 983 -29.90 20.48 14.11
C LEU A 983 -29.24 19.11 14.16
N SER A 984 -27.92 19.06 14.41
CA SER A 984 -27.18 17.81 14.64
C SER A 984 -27.75 17.01 15.80
N ASN A 985 -28.23 17.68 16.84
CA ASN A 985 -28.80 17.05 18.03
C ASN A 985 -30.18 16.41 17.77
N VAL A 986 -30.85 16.73 16.66
CA VAL A 986 -32.13 16.12 16.27
C VAL A 986 -31.99 15.20 15.04
N ASP A 987 -30.78 14.69 14.77
CA ASP A 987 -30.45 13.82 13.62
C ASP A 987 -30.81 14.39 12.23
N ALA A 988 -30.96 15.72 12.13
CA ALA A 988 -31.20 16.42 10.87
C ALA A 988 -29.88 17.00 10.33
N LEU A 989 -29.50 16.62 9.11
CA LEU A 989 -28.33 17.17 8.42
C LEU A 989 -28.68 18.52 7.80
N VAL A 990 -27.82 19.52 7.95
CA VAL A 990 -27.94 20.80 7.25
C VAL A 990 -27.87 20.54 5.74
N CYS A 991 -29.01 20.61 5.05
CA CYS A 991 -29.05 20.49 3.60
C CYS A 991 -28.54 21.79 2.96
N ASN A 992 -27.53 21.68 2.10
CA ASN A 992 -27.13 22.80 1.23
C ASN A 992 -28.22 23.01 0.17
N GLN A 993 -28.94 24.13 0.25
CA GLN A 993 -29.61 24.72 -0.90
C GLN A 993 -28.77 25.83 -1.51
#